data_AF-A0A938LX15-F1
#
_entry.id   AF-A0A938LX15-F1
#
_cell.length_a   1.000
_cell.length_b   1.000
_cell.length_c   1.000
_cell.angle_alpha   90.00
_cell.angle_beta   90.00
_cell.angle_gamma   90.00
#
_symmetry.space_group_name_H-M   'P 1'
#
loop_
_entity.id
_entity.type
_entity.pdbx_description
1 polymer ?
#
loop_
_entity_poly.entity_id
_entity_poly.type
_entity_poly.pdbx_seq_one_letter_code
_entity_poly.pdbx_strand_id
1 'polypeptide(L)'
;MRPCCNMHSTRRTDRPTRTSPRDIVAWASRPCKQGQNGPVIHGPDAHATKRCLASLRSIQPNDVRGRARNIPSGLLQAIVALSLALPWTASAQSPKLDERPAEPGTWGYRPDAGAISQTDPPSFSWRPQTGLTWEIECARDAGFTNVIYQAADIEFNVHCPPKAFGQGSYTWRYRGKDKQGRNTQWSKARTFTIADRAVPMPLPARRELLGRIPTTHPRLFVRPENLDRLRELARGEMKSEYLALVKECDRILADPPATQEPPKYPQGMQTKSEEWRVIWWGNREYTIKVLNSAATLAFTRLLGGPEKYGQEARRLLLECAKWDPKGSTGYRYNDEAGMPYNYYFSRTYTFVHDLLTDEEKGICRQVMKIRGDEMYNHLCPRHLWQPYASHSNRAWHKLGEIGIAFLGEVAGAEDWVWFAMNVFFNVYPVWSDEDGGWHEGVSYWASYLNRFTWWADVMREAMGIDAFQKPFFSQVGYYAMYLMPPGNNGGGFGDLAAGRSARSNVPLMSVLAAQAQNPHWQWYVEQLGGPVPTGGYIGFIRGQLPKVQAQAPDDLPASRLFAGTGQAYLNSDIIDATKGVQVVLKASPFGTQSHGYESNNSFLLWAYGQRLLIYSGYRDIYGSDHHQNWMWSTRSTNCITVNGKGQKKHTVQAQGRITAFLTTPQIDAVIGDASDSYEAPVELFKRAILSVKPNLVVIYDRLRASEPSTYEYWLHAINQFDVRDQGNIVTQNGDVVCDIAFLTPQKLTFEQTNEYDPNPRPRIKLREWHLTAKTAERAAQMEFVTLYRPHKANDKIERHAVLDPIPGGYVLKAALPDGSLTALLPIDDGALLRAEGMTTQGAIKLK
;
A
#
# COMPACT_ATOMS: atom_id res chain seq x y z
N MET A 1 -14.79 59.73 -22.92
CA MET A 1 -14.63 60.89 -22.01
C MET A 1 -13.56 60.56 -20.96
N ARG A 2 -12.91 61.57 -20.36
CA ARG A 2 -12.07 61.49 -19.13
C ARG A 2 -12.98 61.75 -17.88
N PRO A 3 -12.53 61.68 -16.59
CA PRO A 3 -11.17 61.65 -16.00
C PRO A 3 -10.86 60.37 -15.16
N CYS A 4 -9.67 60.06 -14.61
CA CYS A 4 -8.38 60.74 -14.31
C CYS A 4 -8.18 61.35 -12.89
N CYS A 5 -7.42 60.66 -12.02
CA CYS A 5 -6.30 61.11 -11.15
C CYS A 5 -5.73 59.87 -10.38
N ASN A 6 -4.43 59.55 -10.20
CA ASN A 6 -3.11 60.24 -10.05
C ASN A 6 -2.96 61.05 -8.74
N MET A 7 -1.84 61.03 -7.97
CA MET A 7 -0.45 60.48 -8.04
C MET A 7 0.06 60.21 -6.57
N HIS A 8 1.24 59.71 -6.15
CA HIS A 8 2.59 59.27 -6.63
C HIS A 8 3.08 58.11 -5.68
N SER A 9 4.16 57.31 -5.82
CA SER A 9 5.35 57.18 -6.70
C SER A 9 6.74 57.66 -6.16
N THR A 10 7.46 56.84 -5.36
CA THR A 10 8.94 56.91 -5.18
C THR A 10 9.63 55.52 -5.12
N ARG A 11 10.94 55.47 -5.42
CA ARG A 11 11.75 54.23 -5.55
C ARG A 11 12.77 54.07 -4.42
N ARG A 12 13.21 52.83 -4.15
CA ARG A 12 14.64 52.48 -3.96
C ARG A 12 14.94 51.01 -4.28
N THR A 13 16.21 50.73 -4.58
CA THR A 13 16.81 49.42 -4.84
C THR A 13 17.30 48.79 -3.51
N ASP A 14 17.71 47.52 -3.39
CA ASP A 14 19.03 46.99 -3.82
C ASP A 14 19.10 45.43 -3.81
N ARG A 15 20.21 44.88 -4.32
CA ARG A 15 20.64 43.47 -4.18
C ARG A 15 21.96 43.40 -3.39
N PRO A 16 22.21 42.29 -2.65
CA PRO A 16 23.42 41.48 -2.89
C PRO A 16 23.05 39.98 -3.06
N THR A 17 23.43 39.24 -4.12
CA THR A 17 24.75 38.65 -4.49
C THR A 17 25.20 37.42 -3.69
N ARG A 18 25.76 36.42 -4.38
CA ARG A 18 26.34 35.16 -3.85
C ARG A 18 27.83 35.34 -3.54
N THR A 19 28.36 34.61 -2.55
CA THR A 19 29.80 34.29 -2.43
C THR A 19 30.09 32.98 -1.69
N SER A 20 31.14 32.29 -2.14
CA SER A 20 31.93 31.25 -1.46
C SER A 20 33.16 30.97 -2.37
N PRO A 21 34.22 30.22 -1.97
CA PRO A 21 34.49 29.58 -0.67
C PRO A 21 35.94 29.82 -0.14
N ARG A 22 36.33 29.03 0.89
CA ARG A 22 37.70 28.60 1.31
C ARG A 22 38.48 29.34 2.43
N ASP A 23 38.63 28.58 3.52
CA ASP A 23 39.86 28.16 4.21
C ASP A 23 40.64 29.08 5.20
N ILE A 24 41.35 28.37 6.12
CA ILE A 24 42.55 28.74 6.93
C ILE A 24 42.38 28.90 8.48
N VAL A 25 42.95 27.91 9.19
CA VAL A 25 43.57 27.89 10.56
C VAL A 25 42.70 27.87 11.84
N ALA A 26 42.50 26.62 12.31
CA ALA A 26 42.81 26.03 13.63
C ALA A 26 42.87 26.85 14.94
N TRP A 27 42.39 26.21 16.01
CA TRP A 27 43.04 26.17 17.33
C TRP A 27 42.99 24.74 17.88
N ALA A 28 43.89 24.37 18.81
CA ALA A 28 44.04 22.99 19.29
C ALA A 28 44.15 22.89 20.83
N SER A 29 43.63 21.80 21.39
CA SER A 29 43.85 21.39 22.79
C SER A 29 43.97 19.86 22.89
N ARG A 30 44.49 19.36 24.02
CA ARG A 30 45.17 18.05 24.12
C ARG A 30 44.29 16.90 24.67
N PRO A 31 44.65 15.62 24.41
CA PRO A 31 43.80 14.46 24.68
C PRO A 31 43.97 13.88 26.11
N CYS A 32 43.05 12.99 26.47
CA CYS A 32 43.24 12.02 27.56
C CYS A 32 43.12 10.57 27.03
N LYS A 33 43.63 9.58 27.78
CA LYS A 33 43.86 8.20 27.32
C LYS A 33 42.88 7.17 27.92
N GLN A 34 42.58 6.16 27.10
CA GLN A 34 42.41 4.73 27.42
C GLN A 34 41.70 4.33 28.74
N GLY A 35 40.52 3.70 28.59
CA GLY A 35 40.04 2.63 29.46
C GLY A 35 39.79 1.37 28.62
N GLN A 36 40.02 0.17 29.17
CA GLN A 36 39.88 -1.11 28.46
C GLN A 36 38.73 -1.98 29.00
N ASN A 37 38.42 -3.05 28.25
CA ASN A 37 37.73 -4.29 28.64
C ASN A 37 36.19 -4.30 28.64
N GLY A 38 35.63 -5.45 28.22
CA GLY A 38 34.21 -5.80 28.33
C GLY A 38 33.54 -6.26 27.02
N PRO A 39 33.82 -7.47 26.50
CA PRO A 39 33.07 -8.03 25.36
C PRO A 39 31.74 -8.66 25.81
N VAL A 40 30.63 -8.31 25.15
CA VAL A 40 29.32 -8.95 25.38
C VAL A 40 28.83 -9.63 24.10
N ILE A 41 29.11 -10.94 24.05
CA ILE A 41 28.35 -12.03 23.42
C ILE A 41 27.28 -11.62 22.39
N HIS A 42 27.55 -11.90 21.11
CA HIS A 42 26.54 -11.97 20.04
C HIS A 42 26.35 -13.41 19.56
N GLY A 43 25.09 -13.80 19.34
CA GLY A 43 24.70 -14.98 18.57
C GLY A 43 23.55 -15.79 19.20
N PRO A 44 22.88 -16.67 18.43
CA PRO A 44 23.18 -17.04 17.04
C PRO A 44 22.11 -16.60 16.02
N ASP A 45 22.57 -16.20 14.82
CA ASP A 45 21.76 -16.29 13.60
C ASP A 45 21.65 -17.75 13.14
N ALA A 46 20.57 -18.10 12.43
CA ALA A 46 20.37 -19.43 11.86
C ALA A 46 20.08 -19.35 10.35
N HIS A 47 21.03 -19.76 9.50
CA HIS A 47 20.78 -19.87 8.06
C HIS A 47 21.46 -21.08 7.37
N ALA A 48 20.61 -21.84 6.67
CA ALA A 48 20.88 -22.56 5.41
C ALA A 48 22.15 -23.45 5.29
N THR A 49 21.98 -24.76 5.44
CA THR A 49 22.97 -25.76 5.01
C THR A 49 22.80 -26.13 3.54
N LYS A 50 23.84 -26.00 2.69
CA LYS A 50 23.92 -26.75 1.43
C LYS A 50 25.35 -26.99 0.88
N ARG A 51 25.95 -28.07 1.38
CA ARG A 51 26.77 -29.09 0.70
C ARG A 51 27.99 -28.74 -0.19
N CYS A 52 29.02 -29.56 0.09
CA CYS A 52 30.05 -30.13 -0.80
C CYS A 52 31.34 -29.33 -1.07
N LEU A 53 32.45 -30.07 -0.91
CA LEU A 53 33.84 -29.63 -0.96
C LEU A 53 34.56 -30.28 -2.15
N ALA A 54 35.50 -29.53 -2.72
CA ALA A 54 36.66 -29.99 -3.48
C ALA A 54 37.72 -28.88 -3.35
N SER A 55 39.03 -29.12 -3.28
CA SER A 55 39.79 -30.38 -3.21
C SER A 55 41.14 -30.10 -2.53
N LEU A 56 41.88 -31.14 -2.13
CA LEU A 56 43.34 -31.06 -1.99
C LEU A 56 43.99 -32.34 -2.54
N ARG A 57 45.15 -32.19 -3.20
CA ARG A 57 45.99 -33.28 -3.72
C ARG A 57 47.36 -33.21 -3.07
N SER A 58 47.93 -34.35 -2.72
CA SER A 58 49.37 -34.65 -2.89
C SER A 58 49.65 -36.13 -2.62
N ILE A 59 50.90 -36.55 -2.86
CA ILE A 59 51.50 -37.87 -2.62
C ILE A 59 51.16 -38.98 -3.64
N GLN A 60 52.24 -39.56 -4.17
CA GLN A 60 52.41 -40.74 -5.03
C GLN A 60 53.86 -41.23 -4.81
N PRO A 61 54.29 -42.39 -5.32
CA PRO A 61 53.62 -43.70 -5.41
C PRO A 61 54.53 -44.83 -4.86
N ASN A 62 54.13 -46.11 -4.93
CA ASN A 62 55.03 -47.24 -5.26
C ASN A 62 54.29 -48.60 -5.40
N ASP A 63 53.97 -48.95 -6.65
CA ASP A 63 54.40 -50.16 -7.40
C ASP A 63 54.28 -51.62 -6.86
N VAL A 64 54.36 -52.56 -7.82
CA VAL A 64 54.73 -54.00 -7.75
C VAL A 64 53.62 -55.07 -7.55
N ARG A 65 53.06 -55.49 -8.70
CA ARG A 65 52.73 -56.88 -9.14
C ARG A 65 51.69 -57.75 -8.37
N GLY A 66 50.75 -58.32 -9.14
CA GLY A 66 49.99 -59.54 -8.79
C GLY A 66 48.95 -59.93 -9.85
N ARG A 67 49.11 -61.06 -10.53
CA ARG A 67 48.14 -61.63 -11.51
C ARG A 67 48.05 -63.15 -11.36
N ALA A 68 46.90 -63.72 -11.80
CA ALA A 68 46.54 -65.15 -11.93
C ALA A 68 45.77 -65.75 -10.73
N ARG A 69 44.81 -66.69 -10.93
CA ARG A 69 44.09 -67.16 -12.15
C ARG A 69 42.78 -67.89 -11.76
N ASN A 70 41.83 -67.88 -12.70
CA ASN A 70 40.75 -68.85 -13.04
C ASN A 70 40.26 -69.93 -12.03
N ILE A 71 38.93 -70.18 -12.04
CA ILE A 71 38.30 -71.48 -12.40
C ILE A 71 36.77 -71.26 -12.65
N PRO A 72 36.09 -71.99 -13.58
CA PRO A 72 34.69 -71.72 -13.96
C PRO A 72 33.66 -72.83 -13.67
N SER A 73 32.38 -72.44 -13.71
CA SER A 73 31.17 -73.20 -14.14
C SER A 73 30.83 -74.57 -13.52
N GLY A 74 29.62 -74.67 -12.94
CA GLY A 74 28.91 -75.92 -12.63
C GLY A 74 27.42 -75.67 -12.35
N LEU A 75 26.52 -76.50 -12.90
CA LEU A 75 25.07 -76.42 -12.70
C LEU A 75 24.61 -77.17 -11.44
N LEU A 76 23.48 -76.76 -10.86
CA LEU A 76 22.51 -77.70 -10.29
C LEU A 76 21.07 -77.21 -10.49
N GLN A 77 20.16 -78.15 -10.76
CA GLN A 77 18.70 -77.97 -10.79
C GLN A 77 18.14 -78.45 -9.42
N ALA A 78 16.86 -78.36 -9.03
CA ALA A 78 15.59 -77.94 -9.66
C ALA A 78 14.60 -77.49 -8.54
N ILE A 79 13.32 -77.25 -8.89
CA ILE A 79 12.17 -76.99 -7.97
C ILE A 79 12.26 -75.58 -7.33
N VAL A 80 11.26 -74.70 -7.33
CA VAL A 80 9.78 -74.82 -7.44
C VAL A 80 9.21 -74.12 -8.68
N ALA A 81 8.12 -74.66 -9.24
CA ALA A 81 7.21 -73.93 -10.14
C ALA A 81 5.88 -73.64 -9.43
N LEU A 82 5.13 -72.63 -9.89
CA LEU A 82 3.92 -72.04 -9.29
C LEU A 82 4.13 -71.20 -8.01
N SER A 83 4.42 -69.91 -8.21
CA SER A 83 3.69 -68.86 -7.50
C SER A 83 3.71 -67.53 -8.28
N LEU A 84 2.55 -67.15 -8.82
CA LEU A 84 2.16 -65.78 -9.20
C LEU A 84 3.10 -64.99 -10.12
N ALA A 85 2.77 -65.02 -11.42
CA ALA A 85 3.01 -63.89 -12.31
C ALA A 85 2.10 -62.71 -11.93
N LEU A 86 2.38 -62.06 -10.80
CA LEU A 86 1.83 -60.75 -10.46
C LEU A 86 2.65 -59.69 -11.21
N PRO A 87 2.09 -58.95 -12.18
CA PRO A 87 2.71 -57.71 -12.58
C PRO A 87 2.74 -56.81 -11.34
N TRP A 88 3.91 -56.31 -10.97
CA TRP A 88 4.01 -55.17 -10.06
C TRP A 88 3.53 -53.91 -10.79
N THR A 89 2.22 -53.83 -11.02
CA THR A 89 1.50 -52.57 -11.12
C THR A 89 1.61 -51.90 -9.76
N ALA A 90 2.76 -51.27 -9.50
CA ALA A 90 2.91 -50.32 -8.43
C ALA A 90 1.86 -49.23 -8.69
N SER A 91 0.73 -49.32 -7.99
CA SER A 91 -0.40 -48.42 -8.13
C SER A 91 0.08 -47.04 -7.70
N ALA A 92 0.54 -46.26 -8.69
CA ALA A 92 1.32 -45.06 -8.49
C ALA A 92 0.41 -43.97 -7.94
N GLN A 93 0.27 -43.98 -6.61
CA GLN A 93 -0.72 -43.25 -5.83
C GLN A 93 -0.92 -41.82 -6.37
N SER A 94 -2.17 -41.45 -6.59
CA SER A 94 -2.54 -40.10 -7.04
C SER A 94 -1.89 -39.04 -6.16
N PRO A 95 -1.42 -37.92 -6.74
CA PRO A 95 -0.86 -36.83 -5.96
C PRO A 95 -1.90 -36.35 -4.93
N LYS A 96 -1.47 -36.12 -3.69
CA LYS A 96 -2.33 -35.56 -2.64
C LYS A 96 -2.40 -34.05 -2.77
N LEU A 97 -3.60 -33.48 -2.77
CA LEU A 97 -3.82 -32.04 -2.71
C LEU A 97 -3.48 -31.47 -1.31
N ASP A 98 -2.71 -30.38 -1.26
CA ASP A 98 -2.52 -29.56 -0.05
C ASP A 98 -3.60 -28.47 0.05
N GLU A 99 -4.53 -28.63 1.00
CA GLU A 99 -5.61 -27.68 1.29
C GLU A 99 -5.43 -26.92 2.62
N ARG A 100 -4.20 -26.83 3.16
CA ARG A 100 -3.97 -26.07 4.40
C ARG A 100 -4.43 -24.59 4.26
N PRO A 101 -4.91 -23.95 5.35
CA PRO A 101 -5.32 -22.54 5.35
C PRO A 101 -4.27 -21.57 4.82
N ALA A 102 -4.68 -20.34 4.50
CA ALA A 102 -3.74 -19.27 4.20
C ALA A 102 -2.80 -19.03 5.40
N GLU A 103 -1.49 -18.97 5.15
CA GLU A 103 -0.54 -18.57 6.19
C GLU A 103 -0.53 -17.04 6.33
N PRO A 104 -0.20 -16.47 7.51
CA PRO A 104 0.17 -15.07 7.68
C PRO A 104 1.04 -14.52 6.53
N GLY A 105 0.56 -13.48 5.84
CA GLY A 105 1.27 -12.88 4.70
C GLY A 105 1.09 -13.61 3.35
N THR A 106 0.07 -14.45 3.20
CA THR A 106 -0.31 -15.07 1.91
C THR A 106 -1.71 -14.64 1.44
N TRP A 107 -2.01 -14.75 0.14
CA TRP A 107 -3.23 -14.20 -0.48
C TRP A 107 -4.52 -14.95 -0.12
N GLY A 108 -4.40 -16.26 0.13
CA GLY A 108 -5.47 -17.12 0.59
C GLY A 108 -6.45 -17.61 -0.48
N TYR A 109 -7.46 -18.34 -0.03
CA TYR A 109 -8.54 -18.83 -0.89
C TYR A 109 -9.47 -17.69 -1.28
N ARG A 110 -9.79 -17.57 -2.57
CA ARG A 110 -10.77 -16.60 -3.07
C ARG A 110 -11.62 -17.24 -4.16
N PRO A 111 -12.93 -16.93 -4.23
CA PRO A 111 -13.76 -16.46 -3.12
C PRO A 111 -13.67 -17.41 -1.93
N ASP A 112 -13.55 -16.87 -0.71
CA ASP A 112 -13.60 -17.70 0.50
C ASP A 112 -15.05 -18.11 0.82
N ALA A 113 -15.22 -19.07 1.73
CA ALA A 113 -16.54 -19.59 2.08
C ALA A 113 -17.43 -18.49 2.71
N GLY A 114 -18.56 -18.19 2.04
CA GLY A 114 -19.51 -17.15 2.43
C GLY A 114 -19.20 -15.76 1.86
N ALA A 115 -18.13 -15.59 1.07
CA ALA A 115 -17.79 -14.31 0.48
C ALA A 115 -18.86 -13.81 -0.52
N ILE A 116 -19.07 -12.49 -0.52
CA ILE A 116 -19.82 -11.78 -1.56
C ILE A 116 -18.78 -11.14 -2.50
N SER A 117 -18.94 -11.30 -3.81
CA SER A 117 -18.06 -10.68 -4.80
C SER A 117 -18.77 -9.53 -5.52
N GLN A 118 -18.08 -8.40 -5.62
CA GLN A 118 -18.51 -7.21 -6.37
C GLN A 118 -18.03 -7.22 -7.84
N THR A 119 -17.52 -8.35 -8.32
CA THR A 119 -17.13 -8.58 -9.73
C THR A 119 -17.71 -9.88 -10.27
N ASP A 120 -18.15 -9.87 -11.52
CA ASP A 120 -18.64 -11.06 -12.23
C ASP A 120 -17.79 -11.33 -13.49
N PRO A 121 -17.06 -12.45 -13.57
CA PRO A 121 -16.87 -13.46 -12.55
C PRO A 121 -15.96 -12.96 -11.41
N PRO A 122 -15.94 -13.63 -10.24
CA PRO A 122 -14.91 -13.40 -9.24
C PRO A 122 -13.53 -13.88 -9.72
N SER A 123 -12.48 -13.39 -9.05
CA SER A 123 -11.16 -14.03 -9.11
C SER A 123 -11.11 -15.27 -8.21
N PHE A 124 -10.64 -16.38 -8.77
CA PHE A 124 -10.33 -17.59 -8.02
C PHE A 124 -8.86 -17.62 -7.61
N SER A 125 -8.58 -18.07 -6.39
CA SER A 125 -7.22 -18.26 -5.86
C SER A 125 -7.21 -19.44 -4.89
N TRP A 126 -6.17 -20.28 -4.97
CA TRP A 126 -5.98 -21.44 -4.10
C TRP A 126 -4.50 -21.67 -3.79
N ARG A 127 -4.23 -22.60 -2.87
CA ARG A 127 -2.87 -22.90 -2.40
C ARG A 127 -2.03 -23.54 -3.52
N PRO A 128 -0.86 -22.97 -3.89
CA PRO A 128 0.01 -23.53 -4.92
C PRO A 128 0.73 -24.80 -4.43
N GLN A 129 0.96 -25.74 -5.34
CA GLN A 129 1.72 -26.97 -5.12
C GLN A 129 2.57 -27.26 -6.37
N THR A 130 3.87 -27.49 -6.17
CA THR A 130 4.84 -27.59 -7.27
C THR A 130 4.61 -28.83 -8.14
N GLY A 131 4.65 -28.65 -9.47
CA GLY A 131 4.61 -29.73 -10.44
C GLY A 131 3.22 -30.17 -10.89
N LEU A 132 2.17 -29.42 -10.53
CA LEU A 132 0.78 -29.62 -10.96
C LEU A 132 0.34 -28.49 -11.91
N THR A 133 -0.43 -28.82 -12.95
CA THR A 133 -1.41 -27.89 -13.54
C THR A 133 -2.75 -28.05 -12.82
N TRP A 134 -3.71 -27.16 -13.08
CA TRP A 134 -4.97 -27.12 -12.32
C TRP A 134 -6.21 -27.25 -13.18
N GLU A 135 -7.24 -27.83 -12.58
CA GLU A 135 -8.61 -27.87 -13.09
C GLU A 135 -9.55 -27.25 -12.04
N ILE A 136 -10.54 -26.48 -12.49
CA ILE A 136 -11.52 -25.79 -11.63
C ILE A 136 -12.93 -26.03 -12.15
N GLU A 137 -13.89 -26.17 -11.23
CA GLU A 137 -15.32 -26.24 -11.51
C GLU A 137 -16.07 -25.22 -10.64
N CYS A 138 -17.07 -24.57 -11.23
CA CYS A 138 -18.04 -23.71 -10.55
C CYS A 138 -19.46 -24.14 -10.95
N ALA A 139 -20.32 -24.34 -9.95
CA ALA A 139 -21.67 -24.85 -10.09
C ALA A 139 -22.69 -24.00 -9.33
N ARG A 140 -23.98 -24.11 -9.67
CA ARG A 140 -25.08 -23.49 -8.90
C ARG A 140 -25.48 -24.31 -7.65
N ASP A 141 -25.01 -25.54 -7.54
CA ASP A 141 -25.34 -26.48 -6.46
C ASP A 141 -24.08 -27.08 -5.81
N ALA A 142 -24.20 -27.48 -4.54
CA ALA A 142 -23.09 -28.10 -3.80
C ALA A 142 -22.74 -29.53 -4.27
N GLY A 143 -23.63 -30.18 -5.03
CA GLY A 143 -23.40 -31.50 -5.62
C GLY A 143 -22.58 -31.47 -6.91
N PHE A 144 -22.39 -30.28 -7.52
CA PHE A 144 -21.82 -30.10 -8.86
C PHE A 144 -22.61 -30.85 -9.94
N THR A 145 -23.93 -30.87 -9.82
CA THR A 145 -24.87 -31.39 -10.83
C THR A 145 -25.17 -30.35 -11.93
N ASN A 146 -25.06 -29.06 -11.61
CA ASN A 146 -25.26 -27.92 -12.51
C ASN A 146 -23.98 -27.08 -12.58
N VAL A 147 -22.94 -27.63 -13.22
CA VAL A 147 -21.66 -26.96 -13.47
C VAL A 147 -21.85 -25.90 -14.57
N ILE A 148 -21.75 -24.62 -14.20
CA ILE A 148 -21.87 -23.49 -15.13
C ILE A 148 -20.53 -23.09 -15.78
N TYR A 149 -19.41 -23.49 -15.17
CA TYR A 149 -18.08 -23.23 -15.66
C TYR A 149 -17.10 -24.32 -15.24
N GLN A 150 -16.26 -24.74 -16.18
CA GLN A 150 -15.13 -25.63 -15.95
C GLN A 150 -13.95 -25.12 -16.77
N ALA A 151 -12.73 -25.26 -16.25
CA ALA A 151 -11.50 -25.07 -16.99
C ALA A 151 -10.41 -26.04 -16.51
N ALA A 152 -9.48 -26.37 -17.39
CA ALA A 152 -8.43 -27.36 -17.17
C ALA A 152 -7.09 -26.87 -17.72
N ASP A 153 -6.01 -27.56 -17.33
CA ASP A 153 -4.62 -27.25 -17.70
C ASP A 153 -4.20 -25.80 -17.40
N ILE A 154 -4.78 -25.23 -16.34
CA ILE A 154 -4.46 -23.89 -15.83
C ILE A 154 -3.05 -23.91 -15.22
N GLU A 155 -2.21 -22.95 -15.63
CA GLU A 155 -0.81 -22.85 -15.23
C GLU A 155 -0.62 -22.39 -13.77
N PHE A 156 -1.40 -21.39 -13.35
CA PHE A 156 -1.23 -20.69 -12.07
C PHE A 156 -2.23 -21.18 -11.01
N ASN A 157 -1.93 -20.88 -9.73
CA ASN A 157 -2.82 -21.12 -8.60
C ASN A 157 -3.93 -20.05 -8.44
N VAL A 158 -4.21 -19.32 -9.53
CA VAL A 158 -5.24 -18.29 -9.63
C VAL A 158 -5.91 -18.40 -11.00
N HIS A 159 -7.17 -17.99 -11.08
CA HIS A 159 -7.92 -17.99 -12.34
C HIS A 159 -9.07 -16.98 -12.32
N CYS A 160 -9.16 -16.15 -13.35
CA CYS A 160 -10.35 -15.33 -13.61
C CYS A 160 -11.00 -15.86 -14.90
N PRO A 161 -12.27 -16.33 -14.87
CA PRO A 161 -12.94 -16.85 -16.05
C PRO A 161 -13.10 -15.80 -17.17
N PRO A 162 -13.09 -16.23 -18.45
CA PRO A 162 -13.31 -15.35 -19.60
C PRO A 162 -14.79 -15.07 -19.88
N LYS A 163 -15.70 -15.35 -18.92
CA LYS A 163 -17.12 -15.03 -19.00
C LYS A 163 -17.73 -14.74 -17.63
N ALA A 164 -18.73 -13.88 -17.61
CA ALA A 164 -19.63 -13.67 -16.48
C ALA A 164 -20.52 -14.90 -16.21
N PHE A 165 -21.05 -15.00 -14.99
CA PHE A 165 -21.91 -16.07 -14.49
C PHE A 165 -23.35 -15.59 -14.19
N GLY A 166 -23.53 -14.29 -13.94
CA GLY A 166 -24.74 -13.66 -13.42
C GLY A 166 -24.78 -13.63 -11.89
N GLN A 167 -25.67 -12.83 -11.32
CA GLN A 167 -25.86 -12.75 -9.86
C GLN A 167 -26.32 -14.08 -9.23
N GLY A 168 -26.23 -14.17 -7.89
CA GLY A 168 -26.69 -15.29 -7.09
C GLY A 168 -25.57 -16.14 -6.49
N SER A 169 -25.94 -17.24 -5.85
CA SER A 169 -25.00 -18.11 -5.12
C SER A 169 -24.43 -19.24 -5.98
N TYR A 170 -23.18 -19.59 -5.70
CA TYR A 170 -22.38 -20.57 -6.44
C TYR A 170 -21.50 -21.39 -5.49
N THR A 171 -21.09 -22.57 -5.96
CA THR A 171 -20.12 -23.44 -5.28
C THR A 171 -18.96 -23.74 -6.21
N TRP A 172 -17.71 -23.62 -5.73
CA TRP A 172 -16.52 -23.93 -6.52
C TRP A 172 -15.61 -24.97 -5.87
N ARG A 173 -14.86 -25.70 -6.70
CA ARG A 173 -13.80 -26.65 -6.30
C ARG A 173 -12.68 -26.69 -7.34
N TYR A 174 -11.48 -27.08 -6.91
CA TYR A 174 -10.31 -27.22 -7.77
C TYR A 174 -9.58 -28.55 -7.54
N ARG A 175 -8.80 -29.02 -8.50
CA ARG A 175 -7.87 -30.16 -8.35
C ARG A 175 -6.59 -29.92 -9.14
N GLY A 176 -5.52 -30.59 -8.73
CA GLY A 176 -4.25 -30.58 -9.46
C GLY A 176 -4.11 -31.81 -10.36
N LYS A 177 -3.27 -31.69 -11.39
CA LYS A 177 -2.95 -32.71 -12.39
C LYS A 177 -1.44 -32.75 -12.61
N ASP A 178 -0.82 -33.90 -12.40
CA ASP A 178 0.64 -34.02 -12.50
C ASP A 178 1.16 -34.29 -13.92
N LYS A 179 2.49 -34.34 -14.08
CA LYS A 179 3.17 -34.61 -15.35
C LYS A 179 2.96 -36.03 -15.91
N GLN A 180 2.28 -36.93 -15.19
CA GLN A 180 1.83 -38.23 -15.68
C GLN A 180 0.32 -38.23 -16.00
N GLY A 181 -0.35 -37.07 -15.94
CA GLY A 181 -1.79 -36.94 -16.13
C GLY A 181 -2.63 -37.44 -14.96
N ARG A 182 -2.02 -37.71 -13.79
CA ARG A 182 -2.75 -38.19 -12.61
C ARG A 182 -3.32 -37.01 -11.84
N ASN A 183 -4.62 -37.05 -11.61
CA ASN A 183 -5.34 -36.02 -10.88
C ASN A 183 -5.27 -36.25 -9.36
N THR A 184 -5.22 -35.17 -8.59
CA THR A 184 -5.49 -35.18 -7.15
C THR A 184 -6.97 -35.47 -6.89
N GLN A 185 -7.32 -35.70 -5.62
CA GLN A 185 -8.71 -35.53 -5.21
C GLN A 185 -9.18 -34.09 -5.46
N TRP A 186 -10.49 -33.89 -5.66
CA TRP A 186 -11.09 -32.55 -5.64
C TRP A 186 -10.91 -31.88 -4.27
N SER A 187 -10.75 -30.57 -4.26
CA SER A 187 -10.74 -29.74 -3.06
C SER A 187 -12.07 -29.83 -2.31
N LYS A 188 -12.07 -29.40 -1.04
CA LYS A 188 -13.28 -28.96 -0.36
C LYS A 188 -14.04 -27.95 -1.24
N ALA A 189 -15.34 -28.12 -1.30
CA ALA A 189 -16.24 -27.18 -1.96
C ALA A 189 -16.32 -25.88 -1.15
N ARG A 190 -16.36 -24.72 -1.83
CA ARG A 190 -16.46 -23.39 -1.22
C ARG A 190 -17.62 -22.62 -1.85
N THR A 191 -18.52 -22.09 -1.03
CA THR A 191 -19.71 -21.35 -1.48
C THR A 191 -19.47 -19.84 -1.46
N PHE A 192 -19.98 -19.11 -2.44
CA PHE A 192 -19.93 -17.65 -2.51
C PHE A 192 -21.17 -17.09 -3.22
N THR A 193 -21.35 -15.77 -3.19
CA THR A 193 -22.44 -15.08 -3.88
C THR A 193 -21.88 -13.95 -4.75
N ILE A 194 -22.38 -13.82 -5.98
CA ILE A 194 -22.16 -12.65 -6.83
C ILE A 194 -23.28 -11.65 -6.56
N ALA A 195 -22.92 -10.40 -6.23
CA ALA A 195 -23.87 -9.36 -5.90
C ALA A 195 -24.76 -8.96 -7.09
N ASP A 196 -25.98 -8.47 -6.80
CA ASP A 196 -26.95 -7.97 -7.80
C ASP A 196 -26.35 -6.98 -8.82
N ARG A 197 -25.38 -6.17 -8.36
CA ARG A 197 -24.70 -5.12 -9.15
C ARG A 197 -23.19 -5.35 -9.27
N ALA A 198 -22.75 -6.61 -9.19
CA ALA A 198 -21.36 -6.96 -9.42
C ALA A 198 -20.89 -6.52 -10.82
N VAL A 199 -19.70 -5.93 -10.90
CA VAL A 199 -19.15 -5.38 -12.15
C VAL A 199 -18.75 -6.51 -13.10
N PRO A 200 -19.28 -6.59 -14.35
CA PRO A 200 -18.84 -7.57 -15.33
C PRO A 200 -17.37 -7.33 -15.72
N MET A 201 -16.45 -8.17 -15.23
CA MET A 201 -15.00 -7.98 -15.41
C MET A 201 -14.23 -9.29 -15.68
N PRO A 202 -14.58 -10.08 -16.71
CA PRO A 202 -13.85 -11.29 -17.08
C PRO A 202 -12.44 -10.97 -17.60
N LEU A 203 -11.48 -11.85 -17.30
CA LEU A 203 -10.13 -11.84 -17.91
C LEU A 203 -10.23 -12.49 -19.30
N PRO A 204 -9.97 -11.77 -20.41
CA PRO A 204 -10.03 -12.35 -21.74
C PRO A 204 -9.03 -13.51 -21.90
N ALA A 205 -9.39 -14.52 -22.71
CA ALA A 205 -8.56 -15.69 -22.89
C ALA A 205 -7.18 -15.30 -23.46
N ARG A 206 -6.08 -15.95 -23.03
CA ARG A 206 -4.69 -15.56 -23.35
C ARG A 206 -4.47 -15.14 -24.81
N ARG A 207 -4.95 -15.93 -25.79
CA ARG A 207 -4.82 -15.63 -27.22
C ARG A 207 -5.58 -14.37 -27.65
N GLU A 208 -6.77 -14.15 -27.10
CA GLU A 208 -7.58 -12.96 -27.38
C GLU A 208 -6.91 -11.73 -26.76
N LEU A 209 -6.53 -11.80 -25.48
CA LEU A 209 -5.89 -10.73 -24.73
C LEU A 209 -4.61 -10.22 -25.41
N LEU A 210 -3.72 -11.14 -25.81
CA LEU A 210 -2.49 -10.81 -26.53
C LEU A 210 -2.80 -10.28 -27.95
N GLY A 211 -3.84 -10.80 -28.60
CA GLY A 211 -4.28 -10.36 -29.93
C GLY A 211 -4.92 -8.96 -30.00
N ARG A 212 -5.26 -8.35 -28.85
CA ARG A 212 -5.73 -6.94 -28.79
C ARG A 212 -4.57 -5.93 -28.92
N ILE A 213 -3.35 -6.35 -28.61
CA ILE A 213 -2.13 -5.53 -28.63
C ILE A 213 -1.67 -5.33 -30.09
N PRO A 214 -1.34 -4.10 -30.53
CA PRO A 214 -0.87 -3.87 -31.91
C PRO A 214 0.37 -4.70 -32.29
N THR A 215 0.33 -5.32 -33.47
CA THR A 215 1.46 -6.07 -34.03
C THR A 215 2.62 -5.17 -34.44
N THR A 216 2.35 -3.92 -34.81
CA THR A 216 3.34 -2.88 -35.11
C THR A 216 3.49 -1.88 -33.97
N HIS A 217 4.55 -1.08 -34.00
CA HIS A 217 4.80 -0.03 -33.01
C HIS A 217 4.16 1.31 -33.43
N PRO A 218 3.77 2.18 -32.47
CA PRO A 218 3.91 2.04 -31.01
C PRO A 218 2.91 1.07 -30.36
N ARG A 219 3.27 0.51 -29.20
CA ARG A 219 2.43 -0.43 -28.41
C ARG A 219 2.09 0.04 -26.98
N LEU A 220 2.74 1.09 -26.47
CA LEU A 220 2.50 1.64 -25.12
C LEU A 220 1.91 3.06 -25.23
N PHE A 221 0.85 3.36 -24.46
CA PHE A 221 0.10 4.63 -24.43
C PHE A 221 -0.57 5.07 -25.75
N VAL A 222 -0.17 4.53 -26.88
CA VAL A 222 -0.63 4.86 -28.22
C VAL A 222 -0.68 3.58 -29.02
N ARG A 223 -1.76 3.42 -29.80
CA ARG A 223 -1.89 2.41 -30.85
C ARG A 223 -1.48 3.04 -32.20
N PRO A 224 -0.88 2.31 -33.17
CA PRO A 224 -0.42 2.90 -34.43
C PRO A 224 -1.55 3.62 -35.18
N GLU A 225 -2.74 3.05 -35.20
CA GLU A 225 -3.96 3.60 -35.81
C GLU A 225 -4.45 4.90 -35.16
N ASN A 226 -4.02 5.24 -33.94
CA ASN A 226 -4.38 6.48 -33.25
C ASN A 226 -3.41 7.65 -33.54
N LEU A 227 -2.29 7.42 -34.23
CA LEU A 227 -1.22 8.43 -34.37
C LEU A 227 -1.67 9.71 -35.09
N ASP A 228 -2.43 9.60 -36.18
CA ASP A 228 -2.81 10.79 -36.97
C ASP A 228 -3.82 11.68 -36.24
N ARG A 229 -4.77 11.10 -35.49
CA ARG A 229 -5.64 11.84 -34.56
C ARG A 229 -4.81 12.58 -33.48
N LEU A 230 -3.78 11.94 -32.93
CA LEU A 230 -2.91 12.60 -31.94
C LEU A 230 -2.06 13.73 -32.55
N ARG A 231 -1.63 13.58 -33.81
CA ARG A 231 -0.95 14.64 -34.58
C ARG A 231 -1.89 15.80 -34.92
N GLU A 232 -3.17 15.53 -35.17
CA GLU A 232 -4.21 16.56 -35.35
C GLU A 232 -4.44 17.34 -34.05
N LEU A 233 -4.61 16.65 -32.93
CA LEU A 233 -4.73 17.28 -31.61
C LEU A 233 -3.49 18.14 -31.27
N ALA A 234 -2.28 17.67 -31.59
CA ALA A 234 -1.04 18.42 -31.40
C ALA A 234 -0.94 19.70 -32.27
N ARG A 235 -1.65 19.75 -33.40
CA ARG A 235 -1.76 20.94 -34.26
C ARG A 235 -2.92 21.88 -33.87
N GLY A 236 -4.00 21.31 -33.35
CA GLY A 236 -5.25 21.97 -32.97
C GLY A 236 -5.39 22.16 -31.46
N GLU A 237 -6.36 21.47 -30.86
CA GLU A 237 -6.85 21.74 -29.49
C GLU A 237 -5.80 21.58 -28.39
N MET A 238 -4.82 20.67 -28.57
CA MET A 238 -3.76 20.35 -27.59
C MET A 238 -2.40 20.92 -28.01
N LYS A 239 -2.41 21.99 -28.81
CA LYS A 239 -1.20 22.68 -29.28
C LYS A 239 -0.38 23.29 -28.14
N SER A 240 -1.00 23.72 -27.05
CA SER A 240 -0.34 24.19 -25.82
C SER A 240 0.53 23.11 -25.18
N GLU A 241 -0.03 21.92 -25.04
CA GLU A 241 0.57 20.72 -24.44
C GLU A 241 1.70 20.20 -25.34
N TYR A 242 1.48 20.21 -26.66
CA TYR A 242 2.52 19.89 -27.63
C TYR A 242 3.68 20.92 -27.63
N LEU A 243 3.40 22.22 -27.53
CA LEU A 243 4.46 23.23 -27.43
C LEU A 243 5.24 23.14 -26.10
N ALA A 244 4.60 22.69 -25.01
CA ALA A 244 5.29 22.35 -23.77
C ALA A 244 6.23 21.15 -23.93
N LEU A 245 5.82 20.11 -24.68
CA LEU A 245 6.68 18.99 -25.08
C LEU A 245 7.87 19.44 -25.93
N VAL A 246 7.64 20.24 -26.98
CA VAL A 246 8.69 20.80 -27.85
C VAL A 246 9.72 21.59 -27.04
N LYS A 247 9.26 22.45 -26.12
CA LYS A 247 10.13 23.23 -25.23
C LYS A 247 11.01 22.35 -24.34
N GLU A 248 10.48 21.25 -23.81
CA GLU A 248 11.24 20.30 -23.01
C GLU A 248 12.23 19.51 -23.87
N CYS A 249 11.84 19.13 -25.10
CA CYS A 249 12.72 18.48 -26.06
C CYS A 249 13.90 19.36 -26.50
N ASP A 250 13.68 20.64 -26.79
CA ASP A 250 14.78 21.58 -27.08
C ASP A 250 15.66 21.83 -25.83
N ARG A 251 15.09 21.84 -24.62
CA ARG A 251 15.88 21.89 -23.37
C ARG A 251 16.77 20.65 -23.20
N ILE A 252 16.26 19.46 -23.56
CA ILE A 252 17.03 18.21 -23.54
C ILE A 252 18.12 18.23 -24.62
N LEU A 253 17.88 18.77 -25.82
CA LEU A 253 18.93 18.91 -26.84
C LEU A 253 20.02 19.91 -26.43
N ALA A 254 19.70 20.93 -25.62
CA ALA A 254 20.66 21.94 -25.16
C ALA A 254 21.50 21.48 -23.95
N ASP A 255 20.96 20.62 -23.08
CA ASP A 255 21.67 19.89 -22.01
C ASP A 255 21.36 18.38 -22.09
N PRO A 256 21.99 17.64 -23.04
CA PRO A 256 21.77 16.21 -23.17
C PRO A 256 22.17 15.47 -21.87
N PRO A 257 21.32 14.57 -21.34
CA PRO A 257 21.64 13.86 -20.12
C PRO A 257 22.86 12.96 -20.33
N ALA A 258 23.76 12.96 -19.35
CA ALA A 258 24.94 12.10 -19.32
C ALA A 258 24.55 10.62 -19.44
N THR A 259 25.33 9.82 -20.16
CA THR A 259 25.01 8.43 -20.53
C THR A 259 26.00 7.39 -20.02
N GLN A 260 26.89 7.75 -19.08
CA GLN A 260 27.77 6.78 -18.41
C GLN A 260 26.91 5.87 -17.49
N GLU A 261 27.31 4.61 -17.28
CA GLU A 261 26.60 3.78 -16.29
C GLU A 261 26.76 4.40 -14.88
N PRO A 262 25.69 4.51 -14.08
CA PRO A 262 25.80 4.97 -12.70
C PRO A 262 26.76 4.12 -11.85
N PRO A 263 27.36 4.68 -10.78
CA PRO A 263 28.32 3.94 -9.98
C PRO A 263 27.68 2.76 -9.22
N LYS A 264 28.43 1.66 -9.11
CA LYS A 264 28.14 0.58 -8.15
C LYS A 264 28.56 1.02 -6.73
N TYR A 265 27.99 0.41 -5.69
CA TYR A 265 28.36 0.70 -4.30
C TYR A 265 29.85 0.37 -4.05
N PRO A 266 30.62 1.25 -3.37
CA PRO A 266 31.96 0.95 -2.90
C PRO A 266 32.03 -0.29 -1.98
N GLN A 267 33.18 -0.95 -1.95
CA GLN A 267 33.43 -2.05 -1.03
C GLN A 267 33.29 -1.58 0.42
N GLY A 268 32.59 -2.37 1.26
CA GLY A 268 32.33 -2.02 2.66
C GLY A 268 31.18 -1.03 2.89
N MET A 269 30.42 -0.63 1.85
CA MET A 269 29.27 0.26 1.98
C MET A 269 28.23 -0.28 2.98
N GLN A 270 27.92 0.50 4.01
CA GLN A 270 26.94 0.12 5.04
C GLN A 270 25.50 0.39 4.56
N THR A 271 24.67 -0.64 4.54
CA THR A 271 23.25 -0.50 4.15
C THR A 271 22.51 0.41 5.15
N LYS A 272 21.61 1.28 4.65
CA LYS A 272 20.94 2.38 5.39
C LYS A 272 21.86 3.51 5.89
N SER A 273 23.14 3.58 5.53
CA SER A 273 23.94 4.79 5.77
C SER A 273 23.44 5.97 4.93
N GLU A 274 23.90 7.19 5.23
CA GLU A 274 23.51 8.37 4.44
C GLU A 274 24.18 8.34 3.05
N GLU A 275 25.42 7.84 2.96
CA GLU A 275 26.19 7.62 1.72
C GLU A 275 25.54 6.53 0.84
N TRP A 276 25.10 5.43 1.45
CA TRP A 276 24.33 4.39 0.75
C TRP A 276 23.05 4.98 0.15
N ARG A 277 22.32 5.84 0.88
CA ARG A 277 21.11 6.48 0.37
C ARG A 277 21.42 7.39 -0.83
N VAL A 278 22.54 8.13 -0.79
CA VAL A 278 22.96 9.00 -1.91
C VAL A 278 23.19 8.19 -3.19
N ILE A 279 23.89 7.05 -3.13
CA ILE A 279 24.09 6.21 -4.33
C ILE A 279 22.80 5.49 -4.74
N TRP A 280 22.07 4.90 -3.79
CA TRP A 280 20.82 4.17 -4.04
C TRP A 280 19.77 5.04 -4.74
N TRP A 281 19.56 6.26 -4.26
CA TRP A 281 18.59 7.19 -4.82
C TRP A 281 19.15 8.01 -5.99
N GLY A 282 20.44 8.36 -5.98
CA GLY A 282 21.10 9.03 -7.09
C GLY A 282 21.08 8.20 -8.38
N ASN A 283 21.36 6.89 -8.29
CA ASN A 283 21.27 5.97 -9.44
C ASN A 283 19.84 5.91 -10.01
N ARG A 284 18.80 5.98 -9.15
CA ARG A 284 17.41 6.10 -9.57
C ARG A 284 17.19 7.39 -10.36
N GLU A 285 17.53 8.53 -9.79
CA GLU A 285 17.25 9.85 -10.39
C GLU A 285 18.03 10.06 -11.69
N TYR A 286 19.28 9.58 -11.76
CA TYR A 286 20.07 9.53 -12.98
C TYR A 286 19.37 8.69 -14.07
N THR A 287 19.01 7.44 -13.75
CA THR A 287 18.32 6.54 -14.69
C THR A 287 17.01 7.14 -15.22
N ILE A 288 16.25 7.82 -14.36
CA ILE A 288 15.05 8.56 -14.75
C ILE A 288 15.39 9.75 -15.66
N LYS A 289 16.42 10.55 -15.36
CA LYS A 289 16.83 11.70 -16.20
C LYS A 289 17.14 11.23 -17.63
N VAL A 290 17.95 10.19 -17.81
CA VAL A 290 18.36 9.74 -19.15
C VAL A 290 17.18 9.17 -19.93
N LEU A 291 16.54 8.11 -19.42
CA LEU A 291 15.58 7.34 -20.22
C LEU A 291 14.20 8.00 -20.34
N ASN A 292 13.76 8.82 -19.39
CA ASN A 292 12.54 9.61 -19.60
C ASN A 292 12.76 10.80 -20.55
N SER A 293 13.98 11.35 -20.64
CA SER A 293 14.32 12.34 -21.67
C SER A 293 14.24 11.72 -23.06
N ALA A 294 14.80 10.50 -23.22
CA ALA A 294 14.72 9.74 -24.47
C ALA A 294 13.26 9.41 -24.86
N ALA A 295 12.45 8.92 -23.93
CA ALA A 295 11.03 8.64 -24.17
C ALA A 295 10.25 9.91 -24.56
N THR A 296 10.56 11.07 -23.94
CA THR A 296 9.91 12.35 -24.24
C THR A 296 10.29 12.87 -25.63
N LEU A 297 11.58 12.85 -25.98
CA LEU A 297 12.07 13.19 -27.31
C LEU A 297 11.41 12.33 -28.41
N ALA A 298 11.36 11.01 -28.20
CA ALA A 298 10.78 10.06 -29.14
C ALA A 298 9.27 10.31 -29.36
N PHE A 299 8.52 10.47 -28.27
CA PHE A 299 7.07 10.72 -28.34
C PHE A 299 6.75 12.04 -29.05
N THR A 300 7.47 13.12 -28.73
CA THR A 300 7.27 14.43 -29.38
C THR A 300 7.56 14.34 -30.89
N ARG A 301 8.55 13.55 -31.31
CA ARG A 301 8.81 13.27 -32.73
C ARG A 301 7.65 12.51 -33.39
N LEU A 302 7.04 11.52 -32.74
CA LEU A 302 5.86 10.82 -33.29
C LEU A 302 4.67 11.74 -33.57
N LEU A 303 4.48 12.79 -32.74
CA LEU A 303 3.45 13.82 -32.93
C LEU A 303 3.73 14.81 -34.09
N GLY A 304 4.85 14.67 -34.80
CA GLY A 304 5.28 15.61 -35.85
C GLY A 304 6.40 16.56 -35.42
N GLY A 305 7.08 16.27 -34.30
CA GLY A 305 8.26 17.00 -33.87
C GLY A 305 9.48 16.75 -34.79
N PRO A 306 10.41 17.71 -34.89
CA PRO A 306 11.64 17.58 -35.68
C PRO A 306 12.40 16.26 -35.47
N GLU A 307 12.82 15.64 -36.58
CA GLU A 307 13.52 14.34 -36.60
C GLU A 307 14.79 14.30 -35.73
N LYS A 308 15.44 15.45 -35.49
CA LYS A 308 16.54 15.60 -34.50
C LYS A 308 16.19 15.05 -33.11
N TYR A 309 14.93 15.10 -32.68
CA TYR A 309 14.49 14.53 -31.41
C TYR A 309 14.49 12.99 -31.45
N GLY A 310 14.02 12.40 -32.56
CA GLY A 310 14.03 10.95 -32.75
C GLY A 310 15.44 10.38 -32.77
N GLN A 311 16.37 11.06 -33.44
CA GLN A 311 17.78 10.64 -33.49
C GLN A 311 18.50 10.75 -32.14
N GLU A 312 18.27 11.82 -31.36
CA GLU A 312 18.83 11.89 -29.99
C GLU A 312 18.18 10.87 -29.05
N ALA A 313 16.87 10.62 -29.17
CA ALA A 313 16.21 9.56 -28.41
C ALA A 313 16.79 8.17 -28.72
N ARG A 314 17.05 7.88 -30.00
CA ARG A 314 17.74 6.67 -30.46
C ARG A 314 19.17 6.59 -29.89
N ARG A 315 19.93 7.70 -29.90
CA ARG A 315 21.27 7.74 -29.27
C ARG A 315 21.21 7.42 -27.79
N LEU A 316 20.34 8.10 -27.02
CA LEU A 316 20.18 7.88 -25.58
C LEU A 316 19.75 6.44 -25.25
N LEU A 317 18.84 5.87 -26.03
CA LEU A 317 18.43 4.46 -25.91
C LEU A 317 19.62 3.50 -26.06
N LEU A 318 20.41 3.69 -27.12
CA LEU A 318 21.52 2.80 -27.47
C LEU A 318 22.74 2.97 -26.55
N GLU A 319 23.00 4.17 -26.01
CA GLU A 319 24.00 4.34 -24.95
C GLU A 319 23.55 3.65 -23.65
N CYS A 320 22.29 3.79 -23.23
CA CYS A 320 21.77 3.06 -22.07
C CYS A 320 21.73 1.55 -22.28
N ALA A 321 21.59 1.06 -23.51
CA ALA A 321 21.64 -0.38 -23.82
C ALA A 321 23.02 -1.02 -23.58
N LYS A 322 24.09 -0.21 -23.49
CA LYS A 322 25.46 -0.66 -23.16
C LYS A 322 25.68 -0.88 -21.66
N TRP A 323 24.80 -0.36 -20.79
CA TRP A 323 24.93 -0.51 -19.34
C TRP A 323 24.71 -1.97 -18.93
N ASP A 324 25.49 -2.45 -17.96
CA ASP A 324 25.39 -3.82 -17.45
C ASP A 324 23.93 -4.10 -16.99
N PRO A 325 23.22 -5.08 -17.59
CA PRO A 325 21.84 -5.38 -17.25
C PRO A 325 21.66 -5.89 -15.81
N LYS A 326 22.75 -6.31 -15.17
CA LYS A 326 22.83 -6.72 -13.75
C LYS A 326 23.71 -5.75 -12.94
N GLY A 327 23.97 -4.57 -13.50
CA GLY A 327 24.89 -3.57 -12.99
C GLY A 327 24.28 -2.66 -11.93
N SER A 328 24.74 -1.41 -11.89
CA SER A 328 24.24 -0.42 -10.91
C SER A 328 22.75 -0.10 -11.06
N THR A 329 22.18 -0.45 -12.21
CA THR A 329 20.77 -0.33 -12.60
C THR A 329 20.10 -1.71 -12.83
N GLY A 330 20.71 -2.80 -12.39
CA GLY A 330 20.09 -4.13 -12.40
C GLY A 330 18.94 -4.23 -11.41
N TYR A 331 17.86 -4.94 -11.75
CA TYR A 331 16.66 -5.02 -10.90
C TYR A 331 16.94 -5.76 -9.58
N ARG A 332 17.86 -6.73 -9.56
CA ARG A 332 18.31 -7.38 -8.31
C ARG A 332 19.40 -6.62 -7.54
N TYR A 333 19.99 -5.57 -8.12
CA TYR A 333 21.05 -4.78 -7.50
C TYR A 333 20.50 -3.50 -6.84
N ASN A 334 19.70 -2.74 -7.58
CA ASN A 334 18.98 -1.57 -7.09
C ASN A 334 17.64 -1.47 -7.84
N ASP A 335 16.58 -2.05 -7.28
CA ASP A 335 15.29 -2.13 -7.96
C ASP A 335 14.62 -0.77 -8.19
N GLU A 336 14.92 0.24 -7.38
CA GLU A 336 14.46 1.62 -7.58
C GLU A 336 15.14 2.32 -8.76
N ALA A 337 16.28 1.81 -9.26
CA ALA A 337 16.89 2.19 -10.53
C ALA A 337 16.52 1.22 -11.67
N GLY A 338 16.48 -0.10 -11.41
CA GLY A 338 16.14 -1.10 -12.41
C GLY A 338 14.69 -1.04 -12.90
N MET A 339 13.73 -0.71 -12.02
CA MET A 339 12.35 -0.46 -12.46
C MET A 339 12.26 0.70 -13.48
N PRO A 340 12.69 1.94 -13.19
CA PRO A 340 12.65 3.03 -14.17
C PRO A 340 13.52 2.79 -15.41
N TYR A 341 14.63 2.05 -15.32
CA TYR A 341 15.33 1.59 -16.53
C TYR A 341 14.34 0.83 -17.42
N ASN A 342 13.75 -0.24 -16.88
CA ASN A 342 13.02 -1.22 -17.68
C ASN A 342 11.78 -0.62 -18.38
N TYR A 343 10.99 0.23 -17.72
CA TYR A 343 9.80 0.82 -18.37
C TYR A 343 10.12 2.03 -19.26
N TYR A 344 11.04 2.93 -18.89
CA TYR A 344 11.39 4.04 -19.79
C TYR A 344 12.21 3.57 -21.01
N PHE A 345 13.02 2.52 -20.89
CA PHE A 345 13.66 1.88 -22.04
C PHE A 345 12.60 1.28 -22.99
N SER A 346 11.63 0.53 -22.45
CA SER A 346 10.54 -0.06 -23.24
C SER A 346 9.69 0.99 -23.97
N ARG A 347 9.38 2.12 -23.31
CA ARG A 347 8.70 3.28 -23.91
C ARG A 347 9.52 3.95 -25.00
N THR A 348 10.81 4.17 -24.76
CA THR A 348 11.70 4.77 -25.76
C THR A 348 11.81 3.87 -26.98
N TYR A 349 12.07 2.57 -26.79
CA TYR A 349 12.12 1.57 -27.87
C TYR A 349 10.86 1.60 -28.73
N THR A 350 9.68 1.53 -28.12
CA THR A 350 8.42 1.55 -28.89
C THR A 350 8.09 2.91 -29.54
N PHE A 351 8.79 4.00 -29.21
CA PHE A 351 8.59 5.31 -29.82
C PHE A 351 9.64 5.69 -30.88
N VAL A 352 10.78 4.99 -30.93
CA VAL A 352 11.82 5.15 -31.97
C VAL A 352 11.97 3.93 -32.89
N HIS A 353 11.08 2.93 -32.80
CA HIS A 353 11.23 1.65 -33.48
C HIS A 353 11.42 1.76 -35.00
N ASP A 354 10.82 2.75 -35.66
CA ASP A 354 10.98 3.02 -37.10
C ASP A 354 12.34 3.62 -37.47
N LEU A 355 13.09 4.14 -36.49
CA LEU A 355 14.43 4.72 -36.65
C LEU A 355 15.57 3.73 -36.32
N LEU A 356 15.25 2.56 -35.77
CA LEU A 356 16.24 1.55 -35.39
C LEU A 356 16.54 0.60 -36.56
N THR A 357 17.82 0.29 -36.78
CA THR A 357 18.22 -0.84 -37.63
C THR A 357 17.85 -2.17 -36.95
N ASP A 358 17.81 -3.28 -37.70
CA ASP A 358 17.47 -4.58 -37.11
C ASP A 358 18.57 -5.12 -36.19
N GLU A 359 19.81 -4.66 -36.36
CA GLU A 359 20.93 -4.84 -35.42
C GLU A 359 20.68 -4.07 -34.11
N GLU A 360 20.27 -2.80 -34.20
CA GLU A 360 19.95 -1.97 -33.02
C GLU A 360 18.72 -2.51 -32.26
N LYS A 361 17.72 -3.02 -32.99
CA LYS A 361 16.63 -3.82 -32.39
C LYS A 361 17.16 -5.10 -31.77
N GLY A 362 18.18 -5.74 -32.35
CA GLY A 362 18.88 -6.89 -31.75
C GLY A 362 19.48 -6.56 -30.39
N ILE A 363 20.24 -5.47 -30.28
CA ILE A 363 20.83 -4.97 -29.03
C ILE A 363 19.73 -4.70 -27.98
N CYS A 364 18.66 -4.00 -28.36
CA CYS A 364 17.53 -3.70 -27.48
C CYS A 364 16.82 -4.97 -26.98
N ARG A 365 16.58 -5.95 -27.86
CA ARG A 365 15.99 -7.25 -27.51
C ARG A 365 16.88 -8.06 -26.57
N GLN A 366 18.21 -8.03 -26.75
CA GLN A 366 19.17 -8.75 -25.91
C GLN A 366 19.18 -8.20 -24.47
N VAL A 367 19.31 -6.88 -24.28
CA VAL A 367 19.36 -6.29 -22.94
C VAL A 367 18.02 -6.45 -22.20
N MET A 368 16.89 -6.36 -22.93
CA MET A 368 15.56 -6.50 -22.35
C MET A 368 15.13 -7.97 -22.12
N LYS A 369 15.69 -8.96 -22.83
CA LYS A 369 15.56 -10.38 -22.45
C LYS A 369 16.10 -10.61 -21.04
N ILE A 370 17.32 -10.15 -20.76
CA ILE A 370 17.99 -10.35 -19.47
C ILE A 370 17.23 -9.66 -18.34
N ARG A 371 16.79 -8.41 -18.57
CA ARG A 371 16.07 -7.60 -17.59
C ARG A 371 14.62 -8.09 -17.37
N GLY A 372 13.95 -8.57 -18.41
CA GLY A 372 12.62 -9.19 -18.33
C GLY A 372 12.66 -10.53 -17.58
N ASP A 373 13.60 -11.41 -17.91
CA ASP A 373 13.83 -12.67 -17.19
C ASP A 373 14.13 -12.45 -15.71
N GLU A 374 14.97 -11.47 -15.37
CA GLU A 374 15.32 -11.17 -13.98
C GLU A 374 14.11 -10.69 -13.16
N MET A 375 13.19 -9.94 -13.78
CA MET A 375 11.92 -9.59 -13.15
C MET A 375 10.96 -10.79 -13.07
N TYR A 376 10.78 -11.54 -14.16
CA TYR A 376 9.83 -12.66 -14.21
C TYR A 376 10.19 -13.74 -13.18
N ASN A 377 11.46 -14.16 -13.13
CA ASN A 377 11.94 -15.18 -12.18
C ASN A 377 11.88 -14.74 -10.70
N HIS A 378 11.77 -13.44 -10.41
CA HIS A 378 11.57 -12.94 -9.04
C HIS A 378 10.08 -12.86 -8.65
N LEU A 379 9.18 -12.72 -9.63
CA LEU A 379 7.77 -12.40 -9.42
C LEU A 379 6.85 -13.60 -9.71
N CYS A 380 7.07 -14.34 -10.79
CA CYS A 380 6.24 -15.48 -11.20
C CYS A 380 6.76 -16.81 -10.60
N PRO A 381 5.89 -17.72 -10.15
CA PRO A 381 4.47 -17.51 -9.81
C PRO A 381 4.29 -16.89 -8.41
N ARG A 382 5.36 -16.74 -7.63
CA ARG A 382 5.38 -16.35 -6.19
C ARG A 382 4.40 -15.23 -5.83
N HIS A 383 4.34 -14.17 -6.62
CA HIS A 383 3.53 -12.98 -6.36
C HIS A 383 2.02 -13.27 -6.34
N LEU A 384 1.57 -14.35 -7.00
CA LEU A 384 0.17 -14.81 -7.05
C LEU A 384 -0.30 -15.50 -5.76
N TRP A 385 0.62 -15.76 -4.81
CA TRP A 385 0.30 -16.29 -3.48
C TRP A 385 0.93 -15.48 -2.34
N GLN A 386 2.04 -14.77 -2.59
CA GLN A 386 2.75 -13.90 -1.64
C GLN A 386 2.84 -12.46 -2.18
N PRO A 387 1.72 -11.71 -2.22
CA PRO A 387 1.68 -10.42 -2.89
C PRO A 387 2.24 -9.25 -2.07
N TYR A 388 2.18 -9.36 -0.74
CA TYR A 388 2.46 -8.30 0.24
C TYR A 388 3.92 -7.81 0.31
N ALA A 389 4.81 -8.31 -0.56
CA ALA A 389 6.14 -7.74 -0.73
C ALA A 389 6.05 -6.40 -1.48
N SER A 390 6.07 -5.28 -0.75
CA SER A 390 5.82 -3.91 -1.24
C SER A 390 6.50 -3.59 -2.59
N HIS A 391 7.79 -3.88 -2.75
CA HIS A 391 8.48 -3.64 -4.03
C HIS A 391 8.04 -4.59 -5.17
N SER A 392 7.61 -5.82 -4.88
CA SER A 392 7.02 -6.73 -5.87
C SER A 392 5.63 -6.26 -6.33
N ASN A 393 4.80 -5.80 -5.38
CA ASN A 393 3.44 -5.29 -5.59
C ASN A 393 3.37 -4.05 -6.51
N ARG A 394 4.51 -3.40 -6.76
CA ARG A 394 4.67 -2.34 -7.76
C ARG A 394 5.54 -2.73 -8.96
N ALA A 395 6.12 -3.93 -9.02
CA ALA A 395 7.05 -4.33 -10.08
C ALA A 395 6.38 -5.06 -11.25
N TRP A 396 5.36 -5.90 -10.98
CA TRP A 396 4.69 -6.73 -11.98
C TRP A 396 4.21 -5.96 -13.22
N HIS A 397 3.64 -4.77 -13.05
CA HIS A 397 3.13 -3.99 -14.17
C HIS A 397 4.22 -3.28 -15.00
N LYS A 398 5.45 -3.17 -14.48
CA LYS A 398 6.60 -2.71 -15.29
C LYS A 398 7.09 -3.84 -16.19
N LEU A 399 7.08 -5.07 -15.70
CA LEU A 399 7.31 -6.26 -16.51
C LEU A 399 6.21 -6.42 -17.59
N GLY A 400 4.97 -6.03 -17.28
CA GLY A 400 3.90 -5.86 -18.26
C GLY A 400 4.26 -4.85 -19.38
N GLU A 401 4.81 -3.68 -19.04
CA GLU A 401 5.28 -2.72 -20.07
C GLU A 401 6.42 -3.29 -20.94
N ILE A 402 7.32 -4.12 -20.40
CA ILE A 402 8.34 -4.83 -21.20
C ILE A 402 7.66 -5.85 -22.13
N GLY A 403 6.75 -6.67 -21.61
CA GLY A 403 6.07 -7.73 -22.36
C GLY A 403 5.24 -7.18 -23.52
N ILE A 404 4.56 -6.04 -23.32
CA ILE A 404 3.83 -5.35 -24.40
C ILE A 404 4.80 -4.76 -25.42
N ALA A 405 5.88 -4.11 -24.98
CA ALA A 405 6.84 -3.50 -25.90
C ALA A 405 7.54 -4.53 -26.80
N PHE A 406 7.89 -5.71 -26.28
CA PHE A 406 8.66 -6.73 -27.00
C PHE A 406 7.83 -7.98 -27.40
N LEU A 407 6.51 -7.84 -27.49
CA LEU A 407 5.59 -8.92 -27.85
C LEU A 407 5.92 -9.49 -29.24
N GLY A 408 6.11 -10.81 -29.33
CA GLY A 408 6.52 -11.49 -30.57
C GLY A 408 8.01 -11.33 -30.95
N GLU A 409 8.76 -10.48 -30.25
CA GLU A 409 10.16 -10.16 -30.58
C GLU A 409 11.17 -10.72 -29.58
N VAL A 410 10.74 -10.99 -28.33
CA VAL A 410 11.57 -11.52 -27.25
C VAL A 410 10.88 -12.74 -26.63
N ALA A 411 11.57 -13.88 -26.62
CA ALA A 411 11.04 -15.12 -26.05
C ALA A 411 10.70 -14.95 -24.55
N GLY A 412 9.45 -15.25 -24.19
CA GLY A 412 8.88 -15.03 -22.86
C GLY A 412 8.01 -13.77 -22.72
N ALA A 413 8.03 -12.84 -23.70
CA ALA A 413 7.26 -11.60 -23.61
C ALA A 413 5.75 -11.82 -23.45
N GLU A 414 5.18 -12.85 -24.11
CA GLU A 414 3.78 -13.25 -23.89
C GLU A 414 3.49 -13.64 -22.45
N ASP A 415 4.37 -14.45 -21.84
CA ASP A 415 4.22 -14.95 -20.47
C ASP A 415 4.33 -13.80 -19.46
N TRP A 416 5.16 -12.79 -19.76
CA TRP A 416 5.29 -11.57 -18.97
C TRP A 416 3.99 -10.74 -18.98
N VAL A 417 3.32 -10.58 -20.13
CA VAL A 417 2.01 -9.93 -20.22
C VAL A 417 0.94 -10.79 -19.54
N TRP A 418 0.90 -12.09 -19.83
CA TRP A 418 -0.08 -13.02 -19.26
C TRP A 418 -0.03 -13.07 -17.73
N PHE A 419 1.18 -13.12 -17.16
CA PHE A 419 1.42 -13.01 -15.73
C PHE A 419 1.00 -11.64 -15.17
N ALA A 420 1.40 -10.53 -15.80
CA ALA A 420 1.04 -9.19 -15.34
C ALA A 420 -0.49 -8.99 -15.30
N MET A 421 -1.22 -9.49 -16.29
CA MET A 421 -2.67 -9.43 -16.32
C MET A 421 -3.32 -10.40 -15.32
N ASN A 422 -2.75 -11.59 -15.09
CA ASN A 422 -3.21 -12.46 -14.00
C ASN A 422 -3.01 -11.84 -12.61
N VAL A 423 -1.95 -11.05 -12.40
CA VAL A 423 -1.79 -10.24 -11.18
C VAL A 423 -2.89 -9.17 -11.12
N PHE A 424 -3.14 -8.42 -12.20
CA PHE A 424 -4.15 -7.36 -12.21
C PHE A 424 -5.57 -7.87 -11.89
N PHE A 425 -6.03 -8.95 -12.52
CA PHE A 425 -7.37 -9.48 -12.25
C PHE A 425 -7.44 -10.17 -10.89
N ASN A 426 -6.54 -11.12 -10.60
CA ASN A 426 -6.74 -12.04 -9.47
C ASN A 426 -6.24 -11.55 -8.12
N VAL A 427 -5.33 -10.57 -8.10
CA VAL A 427 -4.53 -10.23 -6.92
C VAL A 427 -4.52 -8.73 -6.64
N TYR A 428 -4.29 -7.88 -7.65
CA TYR A 428 -4.09 -6.46 -7.43
C TYR A 428 -5.41 -5.67 -7.30
N PRO A 429 -5.49 -4.66 -6.41
CA PRO A 429 -4.53 -4.33 -5.36
C PRO A 429 -4.77 -5.12 -4.07
N VAL A 430 -3.70 -5.31 -3.28
CA VAL A 430 -3.72 -6.13 -2.05
C VAL A 430 -3.71 -5.33 -0.74
N TRP A 431 -3.50 -4.02 -0.78
CA TRP A 431 -3.44 -3.18 0.43
C TRP A 431 -4.74 -2.44 0.69
N SER A 432 -5.85 -3.02 0.26
CA SER A 432 -7.10 -2.32 -0.05
C SER A 432 -8.33 -3.18 0.19
N ASP A 433 -9.47 -2.50 0.31
CA ASP A 433 -10.81 -3.07 0.31
C ASP A 433 -11.59 -2.63 -0.95
N GLU A 434 -12.83 -3.10 -1.11
CA GLU A 434 -13.69 -2.68 -2.22
C GLU A 434 -14.29 -1.28 -2.00
N ASP A 435 -14.27 -0.77 -0.76
CA ASP A 435 -14.72 0.59 -0.38
C ASP A 435 -13.75 1.70 -0.82
N GLY A 436 -12.57 1.35 -1.35
CA GLY A 436 -11.55 2.28 -1.84
C GLY A 436 -10.41 2.59 -0.85
N GLY A 437 -10.40 1.97 0.32
CA GLY A 437 -9.47 2.24 1.42
C GLY A 437 -8.06 1.72 1.18
N TRP A 438 -7.09 2.21 1.96
CA TRP A 438 -5.69 1.80 1.85
C TRP A 438 -5.01 1.59 3.21
N HIS A 439 -4.39 0.43 3.40
CA HIS A 439 -3.75 0.02 4.67
C HIS A 439 -2.41 0.73 4.94
N GLU A 440 -1.56 0.93 3.92
CA GLU A 440 -0.20 1.49 4.10
C GLU A 440 -0.17 3.01 4.38
N GLY A 441 -1.33 3.67 4.58
CA GLY A 441 -1.43 5.11 4.78
C GLY A 441 -1.39 5.94 3.49
N VAL A 442 -1.82 7.20 3.56
CA VAL A 442 -2.13 8.00 2.35
C VAL A 442 -0.90 8.42 1.52
N SER A 443 0.28 8.51 2.14
CA SER A 443 1.53 8.73 1.40
C SER A 443 1.91 7.52 0.54
N TYR A 444 1.58 6.29 0.98
CA TYR A 444 1.81 5.08 0.20
C TYR A 444 0.69 4.81 -0.82
N TRP A 445 -0.58 5.07 -0.48
CA TRP A 445 -1.69 5.17 -1.45
C TRP A 445 -1.29 6.05 -2.65
N ALA A 446 -0.84 7.28 -2.37
CA ALA A 446 -0.40 8.21 -3.40
C ALA A 446 0.82 7.68 -4.18
N SER A 447 1.81 7.09 -3.50
CA SER A 447 3.02 6.56 -4.11
C SER A 447 2.74 5.38 -5.06
N TYR A 448 1.83 4.48 -4.69
CA TYR A 448 1.44 3.35 -5.53
C TYR A 448 0.57 3.79 -6.70
N LEU A 449 -0.51 4.52 -6.44
CA LEU A 449 -1.52 4.82 -7.46
C LEU A 449 -1.01 5.78 -8.52
N ASN A 450 -0.15 6.75 -8.19
CA ASN A 450 0.54 7.55 -9.22
C ASN A 450 1.29 6.66 -10.23
N ARG A 451 1.89 5.56 -9.76
CA ARG A 451 2.60 4.60 -10.63
C ARG A 451 1.65 3.64 -11.34
N PHE A 452 0.50 3.30 -10.75
CA PHE A 452 -0.50 2.43 -11.38
C PHE A 452 -1.32 3.15 -12.46
N THR A 453 -1.66 4.43 -12.29
CA THR A 453 -2.54 5.17 -13.23
C THR A 453 -2.04 5.15 -14.68
N TRP A 454 -0.72 5.15 -14.90
CA TRP A 454 -0.15 5.05 -16.25
C TRP A 454 -0.16 3.63 -16.80
N TRP A 455 -0.23 2.61 -15.94
CA TRP A 455 -0.51 1.24 -16.37
C TRP A 455 -1.99 1.05 -16.70
N ALA A 456 -2.90 1.73 -15.99
CA ALA A 456 -4.31 1.81 -16.40
C ALA A 456 -4.48 2.45 -17.78
N ASP A 457 -3.72 3.52 -18.09
CA ASP A 457 -3.66 4.08 -19.45
C ASP A 457 -3.15 3.03 -20.48
N VAL A 458 -2.06 2.31 -20.18
CA VAL A 458 -1.55 1.25 -21.06
C VAL A 458 -2.55 0.09 -21.25
N MET A 459 -3.24 -0.36 -20.19
CA MET A 459 -4.24 -1.43 -20.28
C MET A 459 -5.45 -1.02 -21.13
N ARG A 460 -5.92 0.23 -20.99
CA ARG A 460 -7.02 0.77 -21.78
C ARG A 460 -6.66 0.83 -23.27
N GLU A 461 -5.53 1.44 -23.62
CA GLU A 461 -5.13 1.62 -25.02
C GLU A 461 -4.65 0.31 -25.68
N ALA A 462 -3.81 -0.49 -25.01
CA ALA A 462 -3.22 -1.68 -25.62
C ALA A 462 -4.14 -2.91 -25.60
N MET A 463 -5.01 -3.05 -24.59
CA MET A 463 -5.81 -4.26 -24.35
C MET A 463 -7.32 -4.01 -24.20
N GLY A 464 -7.79 -2.76 -24.26
CA GLY A 464 -9.22 -2.46 -24.08
C GLY A 464 -9.75 -2.84 -22.70
N ILE A 465 -8.92 -2.68 -21.66
CA ILE A 465 -9.26 -3.02 -20.27
C ILE A 465 -9.17 -1.75 -19.43
N ASP A 466 -10.32 -1.28 -18.95
CA ASP A 466 -10.36 -0.17 -18.00
C ASP A 466 -10.13 -0.69 -16.56
N ALA A 467 -9.23 -0.03 -15.83
CA ALA A 467 -8.99 -0.34 -14.44
C ALA A 467 -10.10 0.20 -13.52
N PHE A 468 -10.72 1.32 -13.89
CA PHE A 468 -11.62 2.09 -13.01
C PHE A 468 -13.01 1.47 -12.83
N GLN A 469 -13.35 0.50 -13.68
CA GLN A 469 -14.49 -0.39 -13.48
C GLN A 469 -14.31 -1.32 -12.27
N LYS A 470 -13.08 -1.71 -11.89
CA LYS A 470 -12.89 -2.63 -10.75
C LYS A 470 -13.30 -1.93 -9.44
N PRO A 471 -14.08 -2.56 -8.54
CA PRO A 471 -14.68 -1.93 -7.36
C PRO A 471 -13.76 -0.96 -6.59
N PHE A 472 -12.58 -1.42 -6.15
CA PHE A 472 -11.60 -0.54 -5.48
C PHE A 472 -11.28 0.74 -6.27
N PHE A 473 -10.94 0.63 -7.57
CA PHE A 473 -10.57 1.80 -8.38
C PHE A 473 -11.77 2.71 -8.68
N SER A 474 -13.00 2.20 -8.63
CA SER A 474 -14.21 3.04 -8.70
C SER A 474 -14.45 3.87 -7.43
N GLN A 475 -13.87 3.45 -6.29
CA GLN A 475 -14.05 4.10 -4.98
C GLN A 475 -12.80 4.83 -4.46
N VAL A 476 -11.63 4.57 -5.04
CA VAL A 476 -10.30 4.90 -4.49
C VAL A 476 -10.06 6.38 -4.14
N GLY A 477 -10.71 7.31 -4.85
CA GLY A 477 -10.59 8.75 -4.56
C GLY A 477 -11.28 9.18 -3.26
N TYR A 478 -12.33 8.45 -2.82
CA TYR A 478 -13.03 8.76 -1.57
C TYR A 478 -12.11 8.58 -0.35
N TYR A 479 -11.15 7.66 -0.37
CA TYR A 479 -10.18 7.52 0.71
C TYR A 479 -9.40 8.81 0.96
N ALA A 480 -9.03 9.55 -0.09
CA ALA A 480 -8.38 10.86 0.06
C ALA A 480 -9.34 11.96 0.50
N MET A 481 -10.59 11.96 0.02
CA MET A 481 -11.60 12.95 0.39
C MET A 481 -12.00 12.86 1.87
N TYR A 482 -12.31 11.67 2.38
CA TYR A 482 -12.81 11.47 3.74
C TYR A 482 -11.72 11.58 4.81
N LEU A 483 -10.48 11.24 4.47
CA LEU A 483 -9.32 11.43 5.34
C LEU A 483 -8.81 12.88 5.32
N MET A 484 -8.73 13.51 4.15
CA MET A 484 -8.14 14.85 3.97
C MET A 484 -9.12 15.81 3.26
N PRO A 485 -10.29 16.12 3.85
CA PRO A 485 -11.24 17.08 3.27
C PRO A 485 -10.61 18.47 3.08
N PRO A 486 -11.16 19.34 2.21
CA PRO A 486 -10.54 20.62 1.89
C PRO A 486 -10.25 21.46 3.14
N GLY A 487 -9.02 21.97 3.26
CA GLY A 487 -8.52 22.65 4.47
C GLY A 487 -7.76 21.76 5.47
N ASN A 488 -7.82 20.43 5.37
CA ASN A 488 -7.14 19.51 6.28
C ASN A 488 -5.60 19.49 6.10
N ASN A 489 -4.88 19.41 7.22
CA ASN A 489 -3.42 19.18 7.29
C ASN A 489 -3.11 17.96 8.17
N GLY A 490 -2.37 16.97 7.64
CA GLY A 490 -1.99 15.72 8.30
C GLY A 490 -2.67 14.49 7.69
N GLY A 491 -1.89 13.59 7.08
CA GLY A 491 -2.41 12.48 6.26
C GLY A 491 -2.86 11.22 7.00
N GLY A 492 -3.45 11.31 8.19
CA GLY A 492 -3.88 10.11 8.94
C GLY A 492 -2.73 9.26 9.48
N PHE A 493 -2.95 7.94 9.55
CA PHE A 493 -1.96 6.97 10.00
C PHE A 493 -0.94 6.58 8.91
N GLY A 494 0.22 6.08 9.34
CA GLY A 494 1.21 5.41 8.49
C GLY A 494 2.36 6.29 8.00
N ASP A 495 3.25 5.68 7.22
CA ASP A 495 4.52 6.29 6.86
C ASP A 495 4.39 7.57 6.03
N LEU A 496 5.08 8.63 6.47
CA LEU A 496 5.11 9.96 5.84
C LEU A 496 3.73 10.63 5.74
N ALA A 497 2.81 10.36 6.68
CA ALA A 497 1.48 10.97 6.71
C ALA A 497 1.49 12.41 7.29
N ALA A 498 2.15 12.67 8.41
CA ALA A 498 2.07 13.93 9.16
C ALA A 498 2.44 15.19 8.35
N GLY A 499 3.36 15.09 7.38
CA GLY A 499 3.81 16.21 6.55
C GLY A 499 2.95 16.54 5.32
N ARG A 500 1.75 15.95 5.18
CA ARG A 500 0.84 16.16 4.05
C ARG A 500 -0.25 17.20 4.35
N SER A 501 -0.82 17.79 3.31
CA SER A 501 -2.10 18.50 3.36
C SER A 501 -3.05 17.96 2.29
N ALA A 502 -4.33 18.35 2.31
CA ALA A 502 -5.30 17.97 1.27
C ALA A 502 -4.77 18.27 -0.15
N ARG A 503 -4.09 19.42 -0.34
CA ARG A 503 -3.43 19.80 -1.61
C ARG A 503 -2.36 18.80 -2.07
N SER A 504 -1.72 18.05 -1.15
CA SER A 504 -0.75 16.99 -1.50
C SER A 504 -1.37 15.81 -2.27
N ASN A 505 -2.70 15.71 -2.34
CA ASN A 505 -3.41 14.67 -3.08
C ASN A 505 -3.84 15.12 -4.49
N VAL A 506 -3.90 16.44 -4.75
CA VAL A 506 -4.46 17.02 -6.00
C VAL A 506 -3.85 16.45 -7.29
N PRO A 507 -2.52 16.27 -7.44
CA PRO A 507 -1.95 15.75 -8.68
C PRO A 507 -2.42 14.33 -9.01
N LEU A 508 -2.68 13.49 -7.99
CA LEU A 508 -3.26 12.17 -8.19
C LEU A 508 -4.78 12.23 -8.35
N MET A 509 -5.48 13.01 -7.52
CA MET A 509 -6.94 13.16 -7.63
C MET A 509 -7.38 13.74 -8.96
N SER A 510 -6.58 14.64 -9.58
CA SER A 510 -6.82 15.15 -10.95
C SER A 510 -6.83 14.01 -11.98
N VAL A 511 -5.93 13.03 -11.81
CA VAL A 511 -5.82 11.85 -12.68
C VAL A 511 -6.94 10.85 -12.39
N LEU A 512 -7.22 10.57 -11.11
CA LEU A 512 -8.29 9.65 -10.71
C LEU A 512 -9.67 10.17 -11.15
N ALA A 513 -9.95 11.46 -10.98
CA ALA A 513 -11.20 12.08 -11.43
C ALA A 513 -11.37 11.94 -12.95
N ALA A 514 -10.35 12.32 -13.73
CA ALA A 514 -10.41 12.24 -15.20
C ALA A 514 -10.45 10.80 -15.74
N GLN A 515 -9.74 9.85 -15.13
CA GLN A 515 -9.76 8.45 -15.57
C GLN A 515 -11.03 7.69 -15.15
N ALA A 516 -11.60 7.98 -13.96
CA ALA A 516 -12.84 7.36 -13.48
C ALA A 516 -14.12 8.13 -13.85
N GLN A 517 -13.99 9.32 -14.45
CA GLN A 517 -15.08 10.28 -14.72
C GLN A 517 -15.92 10.63 -13.47
N ASN A 518 -15.31 10.68 -12.28
CA ASN A 518 -16.00 10.90 -11.02
C ASN A 518 -16.16 12.41 -10.68
N PRO A 519 -17.38 12.94 -10.56
CA PRO A 519 -17.62 14.39 -10.42
C PRO A 519 -17.31 14.94 -9.03
N HIS A 520 -17.39 14.13 -7.97
CA HIS A 520 -17.02 14.55 -6.61
C HIS A 520 -15.50 14.62 -6.44
N TRP A 521 -14.76 13.73 -7.11
CA TRP A 521 -13.30 13.76 -7.10
C TRP A 521 -12.78 14.97 -7.89
N GLN A 522 -13.47 15.35 -8.98
CA GLN A 522 -13.22 16.60 -9.70
C GLN A 522 -13.53 17.82 -8.83
N TRP A 523 -14.65 17.83 -8.10
CA TRP A 523 -14.98 18.89 -7.16
C TRP A 523 -13.91 19.06 -6.06
N TYR A 524 -13.42 17.96 -5.48
CA TYR A 524 -12.35 17.98 -4.47
C TYR A 524 -11.06 18.62 -5.02
N VAL A 525 -10.74 18.33 -6.28
CA VAL A 525 -9.62 18.94 -7.01
C VAL A 525 -9.83 20.45 -7.21
N GLU A 526 -11.03 20.88 -7.58
CA GLU A 526 -11.35 22.29 -7.79
C GLU A 526 -11.29 23.12 -6.50
N GLN A 527 -11.86 22.65 -5.38
CA GLN A 527 -11.74 23.34 -4.07
C GLN A 527 -10.29 23.52 -3.61
N LEU A 528 -9.38 22.65 -4.07
CA LEU A 528 -7.97 22.67 -3.71
C LEU A 528 -7.09 23.42 -4.72
N GLY A 529 -7.69 24.20 -5.62
CA GLY A 529 -7.00 25.10 -6.56
C GLY A 529 -7.05 24.66 -8.02
N GLY A 530 -7.87 23.67 -8.36
CA GLY A 530 -8.02 23.15 -9.72
C GLY A 530 -7.07 22.00 -10.07
N PRO A 531 -7.28 21.36 -11.23
CA PRO A 531 -6.50 20.22 -11.66
C PRO A 531 -5.04 20.59 -11.93
N VAL A 532 -4.14 19.73 -11.46
CA VAL A 532 -2.70 19.82 -11.77
C VAL A 532 -2.42 18.86 -12.93
N PRO A 533 -2.08 19.35 -14.14
CA PRO A 533 -1.80 18.49 -15.28
C PRO A 533 -0.65 17.51 -14.99
N THR A 534 -0.78 16.27 -15.47
CA THR A 534 0.38 15.37 -15.55
C THR A 534 1.38 15.97 -16.55
N GLY A 535 2.68 15.93 -16.26
CA GLY A 535 3.71 16.43 -17.17
C GLY A 535 4.06 15.47 -18.30
N GLY A 536 4.70 16.00 -19.36
CA GLY A 536 5.27 15.19 -20.45
C GLY A 536 4.22 14.44 -21.29
N TYR A 537 4.65 13.35 -21.94
CA TYR A 537 3.81 12.60 -22.88
C TYR A 537 2.59 11.96 -22.23
N ILE A 538 2.68 11.54 -20.97
CA ILE A 538 1.52 11.05 -20.19
C ILE A 538 0.50 12.18 -19.97
N GLY A 539 0.97 13.41 -19.79
CA GLY A 539 0.14 14.61 -19.78
C GLY A 539 -0.66 14.78 -21.07
N PHE A 540 0.04 14.73 -22.21
CA PHE A 540 -0.59 14.81 -23.53
C PHE A 540 -1.63 13.68 -23.71
N ILE A 541 -1.28 12.42 -23.44
CA ILE A 541 -2.20 11.27 -23.55
C ILE A 541 -3.42 11.34 -22.61
N ARG A 542 -3.35 12.14 -21.54
CA ARG A 542 -4.49 12.42 -20.65
C ARG A 542 -5.29 13.67 -21.02
N GLY A 543 -4.72 14.62 -21.77
CA GLY A 543 -5.43 15.82 -22.24
C GLY A 543 -6.60 15.55 -23.19
N GLN A 544 -6.59 14.38 -23.85
CA GLN A 544 -7.70 13.87 -24.67
C GLN A 544 -8.82 13.16 -23.88
N LEU A 545 -8.72 13.03 -22.55
CA LEU A 545 -9.80 12.45 -21.73
C LEU A 545 -10.99 13.43 -21.65
N PRO A 546 -12.24 12.96 -21.60
CA PRO A 546 -13.40 13.84 -21.44
C PRO A 546 -13.30 14.68 -20.17
N LYS A 547 -13.68 15.96 -20.28
CA LYS A 547 -13.72 16.88 -19.13
C LYS A 547 -14.83 16.46 -18.18
N VAL A 548 -14.47 16.25 -16.92
CA VAL A 548 -15.42 15.96 -15.85
C VAL A 548 -16.01 17.28 -15.34
N GLN A 549 -17.32 17.33 -15.12
CA GLN A 549 -17.97 18.43 -14.42
C GLN A 549 -17.95 18.16 -12.91
N ALA A 550 -17.61 19.16 -12.11
CA ALA A 550 -17.60 19.06 -10.66
C ALA A 550 -19.03 18.93 -10.07
N GLN A 551 -19.20 18.07 -9.07
CA GLN A 551 -20.40 17.97 -8.23
C GLN A 551 -19.99 18.00 -6.75
N ALA A 552 -20.59 18.90 -5.97
CA ALA A 552 -20.38 18.94 -4.52
C ALA A 552 -20.85 17.64 -3.84
N PRO A 553 -20.25 17.22 -2.72
CA PRO A 553 -20.56 15.95 -2.06
C PRO A 553 -21.79 16.05 -1.14
N ASP A 554 -22.76 16.90 -1.47
CA ASP A 554 -23.94 17.19 -0.62
C ASP A 554 -24.90 15.99 -0.49
N ASP A 555 -24.78 15.03 -1.41
CA ASP A 555 -25.47 13.74 -1.45
C ASP A 555 -24.71 12.61 -0.75
N LEU A 556 -23.49 12.87 -0.26
CA LEU A 556 -22.66 11.90 0.45
C LEU A 556 -22.76 12.08 1.98
N PRO A 557 -22.75 11.00 2.78
CA PRO A 557 -22.67 11.13 4.24
C PRO A 557 -21.35 11.78 4.63
N ALA A 558 -21.33 12.61 5.68
CA ALA A 558 -20.08 13.23 6.15
C ALA A 558 -19.05 12.22 6.67
N SER A 559 -19.46 10.99 6.98
CA SER A 559 -18.61 9.98 7.62
C SER A 559 -18.64 8.66 6.87
N ARG A 560 -17.49 8.01 6.76
CA ARG A 560 -17.31 6.78 5.97
C ARG A 560 -16.43 5.75 6.67
N LEU A 561 -16.90 4.51 6.60
CA LEU A 561 -16.14 3.30 6.91
C LEU A 561 -15.46 2.78 5.64
N PHE A 562 -14.22 2.35 5.76
CA PHE A 562 -13.51 1.50 4.81
C PHE A 562 -13.26 0.18 5.54
N ALA A 563 -14.11 -0.81 5.29
CA ALA A 563 -14.33 -1.92 6.21
C ALA A 563 -13.17 -2.93 6.20
N GLY A 564 -12.71 -3.32 5.02
CA GLY A 564 -11.64 -4.32 4.89
C GLY A 564 -10.25 -3.80 5.28
N THR A 565 -9.98 -2.49 5.16
CA THR A 565 -8.78 -1.84 5.70
C THR A 565 -8.94 -1.36 7.15
N GLY A 566 -10.15 -1.47 7.71
CA GLY A 566 -10.46 -1.21 9.11
C GLY A 566 -10.22 0.23 9.53
N GLN A 567 -10.73 1.20 8.77
CA GLN A 567 -10.55 2.63 9.01
C GLN A 567 -11.89 3.35 8.91
N ALA A 568 -12.25 4.14 9.92
CA ALA A 568 -13.44 4.99 9.91
C ALA A 568 -13.07 6.46 10.09
N TYR A 569 -13.66 7.31 9.26
CA TYR A 569 -13.48 8.76 9.26
C TYR A 569 -14.82 9.39 9.65
N LEU A 570 -14.89 9.98 10.85
CA LEU A 570 -16.08 10.59 11.41
C LEU A 570 -15.91 12.11 11.32
N ASN A 571 -16.49 12.74 10.29
CA ASN A 571 -16.43 14.18 10.08
C ASN A 571 -17.79 14.83 10.41
N SER A 572 -17.76 16.03 10.98
CA SER A 572 -18.93 16.91 11.01
C SER A 572 -19.10 17.72 9.71
N ASP A 573 -18.02 17.91 8.93
CA ASP A 573 -18.00 18.62 7.65
C ASP A 573 -16.94 17.96 6.73
N ILE A 574 -17.33 17.57 5.51
CA ILE A 574 -16.42 17.05 4.44
C ILE A 574 -16.13 18.06 3.34
N ILE A 575 -16.83 19.19 3.37
CA ILE A 575 -16.73 20.28 2.40
C ILE A 575 -15.61 21.23 2.83
N ASP A 576 -15.55 21.58 4.11
CA ASP A 576 -14.57 22.50 4.68
C ASP A 576 -14.10 22.06 6.09
N ALA A 577 -12.93 21.42 6.12
CA ALA A 577 -12.26 21.01 7.35
C ALA A 577 -11.90 22.18 8.29
N THR A 578 -11.91 23.44 7.82
CA THR A 578 -11.69 24.62 8.66
C THR A 578 -12.92 25.00 9.50
N LYS A 579 -14.09 24.44 9.17
CA LYS A 579 -15.32 24.53 9.97
C LYS A 579 -15.61 23.25 10.78
N GLY A 580 -15.16 22.11 10.27
CA GLY A 580 -15.45 20.79 10.85
C GLY A 580 -14.52 20.32 11.96
N VAL A 581 -15.02 19.33 12.70
CA VAL A 581 -14.28 18.41 13.58
C VAL A 581 -14.21 17.05 12.89
N GLN A 582 -13.06 16.40 12.95
CA GLN A 582 -12.83 15.06 12.40
C GLN A 582 -12.16 14.19 13.47
N VAL A 583 -12.77 13.05 13.78
CA VAL A 583 -12.13 11.96 14.53
C VAL A 583 -11.98 10.73 13.65
N VAL A 584 -10.82 10.07 13.73
CA VAL A 584 -10.49 8.90 12.92
C VAL A 584 -10.20 7.72 13.85
N LEU A 585 -10.74 6.54 13.55
CA LEU A 585 -10.42 5.29 14.24
C LEU A 585 -9.78 4.29 13.26
N LYS A 586 -8.74 3.56 13.70
CA LYS A 586 -8.22 2.39 12.99
C LYS A 586 -8.36 1.12 13.84
N ALA A 587 -8.87 0.05 13.25
CA ALA A 587 -8.89 -1.31 13.80
C ALA A 587 -8.86 -2.29 12.61
N SER A 588 -7.65 -2.74 12.25
CA SER A 588 -7.26 -3.17 10.91
C SER A 588 -7.14 -4.71 10.76
N PRO A 589 -7.92 -5.35 9.86
CA PRO A 589 -7.79 -6.79 9.58
C PRO A 589 -6.43 -7.19 8.98
N PHE A 590 -5.73 -6.25 8.34
CA PHE A 590 -4.36 -6.42 7.84
C PHE A 590 -3.30 -6.51 8.96
N GLY A 591 -3.71 -6.26 10.20
CA GLY A 591 -2.81 -6.10 11.34
C GLY A 591 -1.84 -4.95 11.19
N THR A 592 -0.60 -5.13 11.66
CA THR A 592 0.42 -4.08 11.78
C THR A 592 1.57 -4.28 10.78
N GLN A 593 1.31 -4.93 9.64
CA GLN A 593 2.32 -5.26 8.62
C GLN A 593 2.65 -4.11 7.65
N SER A 594 3.80 -4.20 6.98
CA SER A 594 4.33 -3.25 5.97
C SER A 594 4.47 -1.82 6.55
N HIS A 595 3.64 -0.87 6.11
CA HIS A 595 3.65 0.51 6.61
C HIS A 595 2.50 0.81 7.60
N GLY A 596 1.77 -0.23 8.05
CA GLY A 596 0.86 -0.14 9.19
C GLY A 596 1.64 -0.13 10.51
N TYR A 597 1.16 0.62 11.50
CA TYR A 597 1.73 0.70 12.86
C TYR A 597 0.85 -0.08 13.84
N GLU A 598 1.34 -0.35 15.06
CA GLU A 598 0.55 -0.83 16.21
C GLU A 598 -0.50 0.20 16.64
N SER A 599 -1.59 0.23 15.87
CA SER A 599 -2.55 1.34 15.83
C SER A 599 -4.00 0.85 15.82
N ASN A 600 -4.25 -0.41 16.16
CA ASN A 600 -5.62 -0.90 16.32
C ASN A 600 -6.23 -0.32 17.60
N ASN A 601 -7.50 0.07 17.53
CA ASN A 601 -8.17 0.98 18.46
C ASN A 601 -7.46 2.34 18.64
N SER A 602 -6.44 2.69 17.86
CA SER A 602 -5.83 4.02 17.94
C SER A 602 -6.69 5.04 17.20
N PHE A 603 -6.70 6.29 17.67
CA PHE A 603 -7.47 7.38 17.09
C PHE A 603 -6.65 8.64 16.84
N LEU A 604 -7.22 9.57 16.08
CA LEU A 604 -6.64 10.89 15.76
C LEU A 604 -7.76 11.95 15.78
N LEU A 605 -7.44 13.18 16.16
CA LEU A 605 -8.41 14.29 16.28
C LEU A 605 -7.92 15.57 15.58
N TRP A 606 -8.76 16.08 14.69
CA TRP A 606 -8.66 17.41 14.09
C TRP A 606 -9.88 18.26 14.45
N ALA A 607 -9.68 19.56 14.51
CA ALA A 607 -10.76 20.53 14.51
C ALA A 607 -10.33 21.83 13.82
N TYR A 608 -11.23 22.42 13.05
CA TYR A 608 -11.06 23.72 12.38
C TYR A 608 -9.72 23.84 11.61
N GLY A 609 -9.38 22.79 10.85
CA GLY A 609 -8.17 22.68 10.02
C GLY A 609 -6.89 22.31 10.79
N GLN A 610 -6.94 22.27 12.13
CA GLN A 610 -5.79 22.00 12.99
C GLN A 610 -5.76 20.56 13.50
N ARG A 611 -4.55 20.00 13.58
CA ARG A 611 -4.26 18.77 14.34
C ARG A 611 -4.28 19.07 15.83
N LEU A 612 -4.95 18.22 16.61
CA LEU A 612 -4.97 18.29 18.08
C LEU A 612 -4.36 17.04 18.67
N LEU A 613 -4.91 15.86 18.35
CA LEU A 613 -4.36 14.56 18.75
C LEU A 613 -3.83 13.81 17.54
N ILE A 614 -2.56 13.42 17.60
CA ILE A 614 -1.74 12.96 16.47
C ILE A 614 -1.20 11.54 16.71
N TYR A 615 -0.66 10.91 15.67
CA TYR A 615 0.38 9.88 15.87
C TYR A 615 1.73 10.61 15.92
N SER A 616 2.70 10.09 16.68
CA SER A 616 3.93 10.81 16.98
C SER A 616 5.17 10.30 16.24
N GLY A 617 6.14 11.21 16.05
CA GLY A 617 7.45 10.91 15.48
C GLY A 617 7.52 11.07 13.95
N TYR A 618 8.73 10.98 13.40
CA TYR A 618 8.97 11.22 11.98
C TYR A 618 9.98 10.24 11.39
N ARG A 619 9.58 9.55 10.32
CA ARG A 619 10.40 8.49 9.69
C ARG A 619 11.63 9.07 9.03
N ASP A 620 12.79 8.88 9.65
CA ASP A 620 14.09 9.25 9.12
C ASP A 620 14.54 8.32 7.97
N ILE A 621 14.44 7.00 8.15
CA ILE A 621 14.65 5.96 7.15
C ILE A 621 13.84 4.70 7.52
N TYR A 622 13.37 3.95 6.53
CA TYR A 622 12.56 2.76 6.78
C TYR A 622 13.36 1.68 7.53
N GLY A 623 12.88 1.34 8.73
CA GLY A 623 13.51 0.37 9.62
C GLY A 623 14.79 0.90 10.28
N SER A 624 14.82 2.17 10.70
CA SER A 624 15.73 2.66 11.75
C SER A 624 15.25 2.24 13.14
N ASP A 625 16.08 2.40 14.16
CA ASP A 625 15.70 2.06 15.54
C ASP A 625 14.52 2.93 16.04
N HIS A 626 14.47 4.22 15.66
CA HIS A 626 13.31 5.08 15.92
C HIS A 626 12.06 4.59 15.19
N HIS A 627 12.19 4.18 13.93
CA HIS A 627 11.06 3.65 13.17
C HIS A 627 10.50 2.35 13.80
N GLN A 628 11.38 1.43 14.20
CA GLN A 628 11.01 0.10 14.70
C GLN A 628 10.62 0.05 16.17
N ASN A 629 11.11 0.99 16.99
CA ASN A 629 10.98 0.93 18.46
C ASN A 629 10.28 2.17 19.06
N TRP A 630 10.10 3.25 18.28
CA TRP A 630 9.12 4.30 18.58
C TRP A 630 7.93 4.24 17.63
N MET A 631 8.09 4.62 16.35
CA MET A 631 6.95 4.94 15.47
C MET A 631 6.01 3.76 15.18
N TRP A 632 6.54 2.55 15.01
CA TRP A 632 5.69 1.36 14.85
C TRP A 632 4.96 0.96 16.13
N SER A 633 5.42 1.42 17.31
CA SER A 633 4.99 0.91 18.60
C SER A 633 3.74 1.61 19.13
N THR A 634 2.93 0.86 19.89
CA THR A 634 1.62 1.29 20.41
C THR A 634 1.69 2.62 21.17
N ARG A 635 2.76 2.79 21.96
CA ARG A 635 3.09 3.99 22.78
C ARG A 635 3.44 5.26 21.98
N SER A 636 3.39 5.22 20.65
CA SER A 636 3.54 6.40 19.79
C SER A 636 2.20 6.92 19.23
N THR A 637 1.09 6.28 19.62
CA THR A 637 -0.25 6.49 19.07
C THR A 637 -1.27 6.65 20.21
N ASN A 638 -2.43 7.27 19.94
CA ASN A 638 -3.45 7.52 20.98
C ASN A 638 -4.22 6.23 21.35
N CYS A 639 -3.55 5.34 22.07
CA CYS A 639 -4.00 3.98 22.39
C CYS A 639 -3.65 3.60 23.84
N ILE A 640 -3.86 2.34 24.23
CA ILE A 640 -3.62 1.87 25.60
C ILE A 640 -2.51 0.80 25.60
N THR A 641 -1.56 0.92 26.54
CA THR A 641 -0.65 -0.19 26.92
C THR A 641 -1.09 -0.84 28.22
N VAL A 642 -0.86 -2.14 28.35
CA VAL A 642 -1.26 -2.95 29.51
C VAL A 642 0.00 -3.57 30.12
N ASN A 643 0.25 -3.29 31.41
CA ASN A 643 1.51 -3.64 32.10
C ASN A 643 2.77 -3.19 31.31
N GLY A 644 2.77 -2.00 30.70
CA GLY A 644 3.88 -1.51 29.86
C GLY A 644 3.97 -2.14 28.46
N LYS A 645 3.07 -3.04 28.08
CA LYS A 645 3.09 -3.76 26.79
C LYS A 645 2.07 -3.20 25.81
N GLY A 646 2.51 -3.08 24.55
CA GLY A 646 1.65 -2.77 23.41
C GLY A 646 1.10 -4.02 22.70
N GLN A 647 0.68 -3.79 21.46
CA GLN A 647 0.24 -4.80 20.50
C GLN A 647 1.40 -5.68 20.03
N LYS A 648 1.07 -6.80 19.38
CA LYS A 648 2.01 -7.70 18.71
C LYS A 648 2.84 -6.93 17.68
N LYS A 649 4.16 -6.94 17.86
CA LYS A 649 5.09 -6.06 17.15
C LYS A 649 5.14 -6.33 15.65
N HIS A 650 4.78 -5.31 14.85
CA HIS A 650 4.91 -5.24 13.38
C HIS A 650 4.58 -6.55 12.62
N THR A 651 3.37 -7.09 12.84
CA THR A 651 2.93 -8.38 12.29
C THR A 651 1.47 -8.35 11.81
N VAL A 652 1.17 -9.13 10.78
CA VAL A 652 -0.20 -9.37 10.30
C VAL A 652 -1.07 -10.07 11.35
N GLN A 653 -0.48 -10.76 12.32
CA GLN A 653 -1.20 -11.41 13.44
C GLN A 653 -1.74 -10.42 14.48
N ALA A 654 -1.29 -9.17 14.44
CA ALA A 654 -1.75 -8.10 15.32
C ALA A 654 -3.09 -7.53 14.83
N GLN A 655 -4.14 -8.36 14.74
CA GLN A 655 -5.37 -7.99 14.02
C GLN A 655 -6.31 -7.13 14.86
N GLY A 656 -6.92 -6.14 14.23
CA GLY A 656 -8.09 -5.42 14.75
C GLY A 656 -9.25 -5.52 13.75
N ARG A 657 -10.44 -5.09 14.16
CA ARG A 657 -11.62 -5.03 13.30
C ARG A 657 -12.57 -3.93 13.76
N ILE A 658 -13.29 -3.31 12.82
CA ILE A 658 -14.44 -2.45 13.15
C ILE A 658 -15.68 -3.35 13.23
N THR A 659 -16.39 -3.29 14.36
CA THR A 659 -17.50 -4.20 14.71
C THR A 659 -18.87 -3.53 14.59
N ALA A 660 -18.92 -2.20 14.69
CA ALA A 660 -20.11 -1.40 14.43
C ALA A 660 -19.70 -0.03 13.86
N PHE A 661 -20.53 0.51 12.98
CA PHE A 661 -20.44 1.88 12.45
C PHE A 661 -21.85 2.41 12.19
N LEU A 662 -22.09 3.67 12.57
CA LEU A 662 -23.33 4.40 12.39
C LEU A 662 -22.99 5.87 12.08
N THR A 663 -23.74 6.48 11.16
CA THR A 663 -23.63 7.91 10.86
C THR A 663 -25.01 8.54 10.71
N THR A 664 -25.15 9.75 11.24
CA THR A 664 -26.36 10.60 11.16
C THR A 664 -25.93 12.07 11.06
N PRO A 665 -26.85 13.02 10.79
CA PRO A 665 -26.51 14.44 10.78
C PRO A 665 -26.00 14.98 12.13
N GLN A 666 -26.48 14.45 13.25
CA GLN A 666 -26.13 14.90 14.60
C GLN A 666 -25.02 14.09 15.26
N ILE A 667 -24.97 12.78 15.02
CA ILE A 667 -24.08 11.86 15.73
C ILE A 667 -23.55 10.73 14.84
N ASP A 668 -22.25 10.45 14.95
CA ASP A 668 -21.65 9.22 14.47
C ASP A 668 -21.24 8.32 15.64
N ALA A 669 -21.23 7.01 15.41
CA ALA A 669 -20.66 6.05 16.34
C ALA A 669 -19.83 5.00 15.59
N VAL A 670 -18.69 4.61 16.15
CA VAL A 670 -17.87 3.50 15.64
C VAL A 670 -17.33 2.69 16.82
N ILE A 671 -17.29 1.36 16.67
CA ILE A 671 -16.71 0.45 17.67
C ILE A 671 -15.60 -0.38 17.04
N GLY A 672 -14.36 -0.14 17.46
CA GLY A 672 -13.20 -0.98 17.17
C GLY A 672 -13.04 -2.08 18.20
N ASP A 673 -12.59 -3.25 17.74
CA ASP A 673 -12.10 -4.34 18.57
C ASP A 673 -10.63 -4.61 18.19
N ALA A 674 -9.75 -4.58 19.18
CA ALA A 674 -8.31 -4.82 19.06
C ALA A 674 -7.84 -5.97 19.95
N SER A 675 -8.76 -6.80 20.47
CA SER A 675 -8.42 -7.88 21.41
C SER A 675 -7.37 -8.84 20.83
N ASP A 676 -7.53 -9.24 19.56
CA ASP A 676 -6.57 -10.10 18.86
C ASP A 676 -5.21 -9.43 18.59
N SER A 677 -5.11 -8.10 18.73
CA SER A 677 -3.87 -7.35 18.50
C SER A 677 -2.85 -7.50 19.63
N TYR A 678 -3.29 -7.82 20.85
CA TYR A 678 -2.43 -7.90 22.03
C TYR A 678 -2.03 -9.34 22.34
N GLU A 679 -1.02 -9.51 23.18
CA GLU A 679 -0.70 -10.79 23.83
C GLU A 679 -1.33 -10.85 25.22
N ALA A 680 -1.25 -12.02 25.85
CA ALA A 680 -1.60 -12.18 27.26
C ALA A 680 -0.90 -11.13 28.15
N PRO A 681 -1.60 -10.51 29.11
CA PRO A 681 -2.86 -10.99 29.68
C PRO A 681 -4.15 -10.48 29.02
N VAL A 682 -4.11 -9.68 27.95
CA VAL A 682 -5.30 -9.03 27.37
C VAL A 682 -6.25 -10.07 26.74
N GLU A 683 -7.52 -10.06 27.17
CA GLU A 683 -8.60 -10.90 26.61
C GLU A 683 -9.63 -10.08 25.82
N LEU A 684 -9.80 -8.80 26.18
CA LEU A 684 -10.76 -7.90 25.56
C LEU A 684 -10.14 -6.49 25.48
N PHE A 685 -10.24 -5.85 24.32
CA PHE A 685 -10.11 -4.41 24.19
C PHE A 685 -11.05 -3.91 23.07
N LYS A 686 -12.19 -3.36 23.48
CA LYS A 686 -13.13 -2.67 22.59
C LYS A 686 -13.10 -1.16 22.87
N ARG A 687 -12.97 -0.36 21.82
CA ARG A 687 -13.06 1.11 21.86
C ARG A 687 -14.27 1.58 21.07
N ALA A 688 -15.20 2.24 21.74
CA ALA A 688 -16.26 3.01 21.09
C ALA A 688 -15.88 4.48 21.00
N ILE A 689 -16.10 5.10 19.85
CA ILE A 689 -16.03 6.56 19.67
C ILE A 689 -17.42 7.05 19.25
N LEU A 690 -17.95 8.02 20.00
CA LEU A 690 -19.22 8.70 19.72
C LEU A 690 -18.90 10.17 19.39
N SER A 691 -19.14 10.59 18.15
CA SER A 691 -18.86 11.95 17.69
C SER A 691 -20.18 12.72 17.57
N VAL A 692 -20.50 13.55 18.56
CA VAL A 692 -21.67 14.45 18.57
C VAL A 692 -21.26 15.76 17.92
N LYS A 693 -21.85 16.05 16.76
CA LYS A 693 -21.28 16.99 15.79
C LYS A 693 -21.60 18.45 16.15
N PRO A 694 -20.63 19.38 16.06
CA PRO A 694 -19.17 19.18 16.11
C PRO A 694 -18.61 19.09 17.55
N ASN A 695 -19.44 19.39 18.56
CA ASN A 695 -19.03 19.93 19.85
C ASN A 695 -18.42 18.93 20.87
N LEU A 696 -18.60 17.61 20.68
CA LEU A 696 -18.20 16.61 21.67
C LEU A 696 -17.84 15.27 21.03
N VAL A 697 -16.63 14.78 21.33
CA VAL A 697 -16.27 13.37 21.10
C VAL A 697 -16.18 12.65 22.45
N VAL A 698 -16.90 11.54 22.58
CA VAL A 698 -16.81 10.60 23.71
C VAL A 698 -16.01 9.40 23.25
N ILE A 699 -14.99 9.00 24.01
CA ILE A 699 -14.33 7.71 23.84
C ILE A 699 -14.66 6.84 25.07
N TYR A 700 -15.18 5.65 24.81
CA TYR A 700 -15.49 4.65 25.81
C TYR A 700 -14.72 3.37 25.52
N ASP A 701 -13.77 3.05 26.38
CA ASP A 701 -12.98 1.82 26.31
C ASP A 701 -13.46 0.79 27.31
N ARG A 702 -13.49 -0.47 26.88
CA ARG A 702 -13.76 -1.64 27.71
C ARG A 702 -12.61 -2.63 27.54
N LEU A 703 -11.83 -2.81 28.61
CA LEU A 703 -10.70 -3.73 28.63
C LEU A 703 -10.91 -4.84 29.67
N ARG A 704 -10.46 -6.05 29.33
CA ARG A 704 -10.33 -7.15 30.28
C ARG A 704 -9.00 -7.85 30.11
N ALA A 705 -8.36 -8.13 31.23
CA ALA A 705 -7.15 -8.92 31.34
C ALA A 705 -7.40 -10.15 32.23
N SER A 706 -6.74 -11.26 31.89
CA SER A 706 -6.76 -12.53 32.65
C SER A 706 -6.14 -12.43 34.06
N GLU A 707 -5.42 -11.35 34.35
CA GLU A 707 -4.84 -11.04 35.66
C GLU A 707 -5.03 -9.55 36.00
N PRO A 708 -5.10 -9.16 37.29
CA PRO A 708 -5.13 -7.76 37.68
C PRO A 708 -3.92 -7.00 37.14
N SER A 709 -4.16 -5.99 36.30
CA SER A 709 -3.17 -5.31 35.47
C SER A 709 -3.21 -3.78 35.63
N THR A 710 -2.11 -3.08 35.30
CA THR A 710 -2.10 -1.62 35.15
C THR A 710 -2.35 -1.22 33.70
N TYR A 711 -3.09 -0.14 33.49
CA TYR A 711 -3.41 0.40 32.17
C TYR A 711 -2.84 1.81 32.03
N GLU A 712 -2.33 2.11 30.83
CA GLU A 712 -1.63 3.34 30.48
C GLU A 712 -2.25 3.89 29.19
N TYR A 713 -3.02 4.97 29.30
CA TYR A 713 -3.68 5.64 28.18
C TYR A 713 -2.75 6.72 27.62
N TRP A 714 -2.37 6.57 26.35
CA TRP A 714 -1.46 7.49 25.66
C TRP A 714 -2.23 8.54 24.87
N LEU A 715 -1.75 9.79 24.92
CA LEU A 715 -2.20 10.92 24.12
C LEU A 715 -1.00 11.68 23.57
N HIS A 716 -0.99 11.98 22.28
CA HIS A 716 0.09 12.73 21.62
C HIS A 716 -0.45 13.99 20.95
N ALA A 717 0.26 15.10 21.13
CA ALA A 717 -0.08 16.40 20.56
C ALA A 717 1.17 17.10 20.00
N ILE A 718 0.97 18.14 19.20
CA ILE A 718 2.09 18.96 18.68
C ILE A 718 2.73 19.77 19.81
N ASN A 719 1.90 20.31 20.72
CA ASN A 719 2.29 21.18 21.83
C ASN A 719 2.04 20.49 23.17
N GLN A 720 2.64 21.03 24.23
CA GLN A 720 2.51 20.53 25.60
C GLN A 720 1.05 20.56 26.08
N PHE A 721 0.66 19.60 26.90
CA PHE A 721 -0.65 19.59 27.54
C PHE A 721 -0.60 20.45 28.82
N ASP A 722 -1.58 21.33 29.03
CA ASP A 722 -1.87 21.85 30.38
C ASP A 722 -2.63 20.74 31.13
N VAL A 723 -2.11 20.30 32.27
CA VAL A 723 -2.63 19.18 33.05
C VAL A 723 -2.76 19.64 34.49
N ARG A 724 -4.00 19.87 34.94
CA ARG A 724 -4.29 20.34 36.30
C ARG A 724 -4.80 19.21 37.18
N ASP A 725 -5.72 18.42 36.64
CA ASP A 725 -6.27 17.19 37.21
C ASP A 725 -6.90 16.35 36.09
N GLN A 726 -7.44 15.16 36.41
CA GLN A 726 -7.99 14.25 35.39
C GLN A 726 -9.23 14.76 34.64
N GLY A 727 -9.96 15.75 35.19
CA GLY A 727 -11.08 16.41 34.53
C GLY A 727 -10.70 17.71 33.81
N ASN A 728 -9.47 18.20 34.00
CA ASN A 728 -8.97 19.47 33.48
C ASN A 728 -7.61 19.29 32.79
N ILE A 729 -7.65 18.67 31.61
CA ILE A 729 -6.52 18.54 30.68
C ILE A 729 -6.83 19.35 29.41
N VAL A 730 -5.87 20.10 28.90
CA VAL A 730 -6.05 20.93 27.69
C VAL A 730 -4.90 20.68 26.72
N THR A 731 -5.23 20.53 25.43
CA THR A 731 -4.26 20.65 24.33
C THR A 731 -4.67 21.75 23.36
N GLN A 732 -3.71 22.47 22.81
CA GLN A 732 -3.95 23.63 21.95
C GLN A 732 -3.00 23.63 20.75
N ASN A 733 -3.51 24.01 19.58
CA ASN A 733 -2.73 24.27 18.39
C ASN A 733 -3.27 25.51 17.66
N GLY A 734 -2.51 26.60 17.72
CA GLY A 734 -2.95 27.90 17.22
C GLY A 734 -4.12 28.45 18.04
N ASP A 735 -5.20 28.83 17.35
CA ASP A 735 -6.46 29.31 17.94
C ASP A 735 -7.46 28.18 18.27
N VAL A 736 -7.08 26.92 18.05
CA VAL A 736 -7.92 25.74 18.32
C VAL A 736 -7.46 25.04 19.60
N VAL A 737 -8.42 24.72 20.46
CA VAL A 737 -8.23 24.10 21.78
C VAL A 737 -9.09 22.84 21.86
N CYS A 738 -8.65 21.85 22.63
CA CYS A 738 -9.48 20.73 23.07
C CYS A 738 -9.33 20.56 24.57
N ASP A 739 -10.47 20.68 25.27
CA ASP A 739 -10.57 20.28 26.67
C ASP A 739 -10.80 18.77 26.74
N ILE A 740 -10.12 18.10 27.66
CA ILE A 740 -10.08 16.64 27.80
C ILE A 740 -10.36 16.29 29.27
N ALA A 741 -11.31 15.38 29.50
CA ALA A 741 -11.74 14.98 30.84
C ALA A 741 -11.94 13.46 30.93
N PHE A 742 -11.19 12.79 31.81
CA PHE A 742 -11.35 11.38 32.17
C PHE A 742 -12.35 11.26 33.33
N LEU A 743 -13.55 10.75 33.05
CA LEU A 743 -14.64 10.61 34.03
C LEU A 743 -14.53 9.29 34.84
N THR A 744 -13.97 8.25 34.21
CA THR A 744 -13.54 6.99 34.84
C THR A 744 -12.31 6.47 34.09
N PRO A 745 -11.36 5.76 34.73
CA PRO A 745 -11.26 5.53 36.18
C PRO A 745 -10.88 6.81 36.95
N GLN A 746 -11.03 6.76 38.27
CA GLN A 746 -10.60 7.83 39.19
C GLN A 746 -9.17 7.56 39.70
N LYS A 747 -8.48 8.60 40.20
CA LYS A 747 -7.08 8.56 40.67
C LYS A 747 -6.05 8.23 39.57
N LEU A 748 -6.23 8.75 38.36
CA LEU A 748 -5.21 8.64 37.31
C LEU A 748 -3.96 9.46 37.68
N THR A 749 -2.77 8.90 37.48
CA THR A 749 -1.49 9.63 37.54
C THR A 749 -1.04 10.03 36.15
N PHE A 750 -0.48 11.24 35.99
CA PHE A 750 -0.12 11.81 34.70
C PHE A 750 1.38 12.09 34.59
N GLU A 751 1.99 11.64 33.50
CA GLU A 751 3.37 11.95 33.11
C GLU A 751 3.36 12.49 31.68
N GLN A 752 4.21 13.47 31.35
CA GLN A 752 4.40 13.88 29.95
C GLN A 752 5.85 14.22 29.61
N THR A 753 6.21 13.96 28.35
CA THR A 753 7.54 14.21 27.76
C THR A 753 7.42 14.70 26.32
N ASN A 754 8.49 15.26 25.76
CA ASN A 754 8.63 15.54 24.33
C ASN A 754 9.78 14.75 23.67
N GLU A 755 10.42 13.85 24.41
CA GLU A 755 11.51 13.00 23.93
C GLU A 755 11.00 11.62 23.49
N TYR A 756 11.43 11.17 22.31
CA TYR A 756 11.11 9.83 21.80
C TYR A 756 12.12 8.79 22.28
N ASP A 757 11.65 7.58 22.56
CA ASP A 757 12.49 6.42 22.88
C ASP A 757 12.44 5.34 21.76
N PRO A 758 13.52 5.10 21.00
CA PRO A 758 14.71 5.92 20.87
C PRO A 758 14.45 7.15 19.97
N ASN A 759 15.32 8.15 20.07
CA ASN A 759 15.26 9.34 19.24
C ASN A 759 15.57 9.05 17.75
N PRO A 760 15.00 9.81 16.80
CA PRO A 760 15.35 9.74 15.38
C PRO A 760 16.77 10.25 15.10
N ARG A 761 17.33 9.92 13.93
CA ARG A 761 18.65 10.44 13.50
C ARG A 761 18.76 11.97 13.68
N PRO A 762 19.94 12.52 14.05
CA PRO A 762 20.11 13.94 14.44
C PRO A 762 19.64 15.02 13.46
N ARG A 763 19.37 14.68 12.19
CA ARG A 763 18.77 15.58 11.18
C ARG A 763 17.26 15.81 11.37
N ILE A 764 16.57 14.96 12.13
CA ILE A 764 15.18 15.18 12.53
C ILE A 764 15.18 16.01 13.81
N LYS A 765 14.58 17.20 13.76
CA LYS A 765 14.45 18.13 14.89
C LYS A 765 13.01 18.29 15.38
N LEU A 766 12.08 17.50 14.85
CA LEU A 766 10.70 17.47 15.30
C LEU A 766 10.64 17.06 16.77
N ARG A 767 9.89 17.81 17.56
CA ARG A 767 9.49 17.49 18.93
C ARG A 767 7.98 17.62 19.00
N GLU A 768 7.35 16.63 19.59
CA GLU A 768 5.91 16.48 19.78
C GLU A 768 5.72 15.97 21.21
N TRP A 769 4.60 16.25 21.84
CA TRP A 769 4.37 15.95 23.25
C TRP A 769 3.57 14.66 23.43
N HIS A 770 3.88 13.93 24.49
CA HIS A 770 3.38 12.58 24.77
C HIS A 770 2.94 12.57 26.24
N LEU A 771 1.64 12.44 26.48
CA LEU A 771 1.00 12.38 27.79
C LEU A 771 0.55 10.94 28.05
N THR A 772 0.88 10.44 29.23
CA THR A 772 0.49 9.10 29.70
C THR A 772 -0.38 9.24 30.94
N ALA A 773 -1.63 8.79 30.88
CA ALA A 773 -2.53 8.69 32.02
C ALA A 773 -2.57 7.24 32.52
N LYS A 774 -2.15 7.00 33.76
CA LYS A 774 -1.89 5.65 34.30
C LYS A 774 -2.77 5.33 35.50
N THR A 775 -3.27 4.10 35.55
CA THR A 775 -4.06 3.58 36.67
C THR A 775 -3.18 3.35 37.90
N ALA A 776 -3.49 4.00 39.02
CA ALA A 776 -2.77 3.82 40.29
C ALA A 776 -2.96 2.40 40.90
N GLU A 777 -4.11 1.77 40.66
CA GLU A 777 -4.47 0.44 41.17
C GLU A 777 -4.50 -0.60 40.04
N ARG A 778 -4.29 -1.88 40.36
CA ARG A 778 -4.32 -2.99 39.37
C ARG A 778 -5.72 -3.62 39.30
N ALA A 779 -6.26 -3.79 38.10
CA ALA A 779 -7.59 -4.35 37.89
C ALA A 779 -7.65 -5.33 36.71
N ALA A 780 -8.51 -6.35 36.81
CA ALA A 780 -8.72 -7.34 35.74
C ALA A 780 -9.77 -6.87 34.70
N GLN A 781 -10.64 -5.96 35.07
CA GLN A 781 -11.54 -5.20 34.19
C GLN A 781 -11.19 -3.72 34.30
N MET A 782 -11.33 -2.96 33.22
CA MET A 782 -11.05 -1.53 33.21
C MET A 782 -11.85 -0.80 32.14
N GLU A 783 -12.57 0.23 32.57
CA GLU A 783 -13.36 1.12 31.73
C GLU A 783 -12.79 2.53 31.77
N PHE A 784 -12.48 3.08 30.59
CA PHE A 784 -12.19 4.52 30.44
C PHE A 784 -13.39 5.20 29.78
N VAL A 785 -13.89 6.30 30.36
CA VAL A 785 -14.81 7.22 29.67
C VAL A 785 -14.15 8.59 29.63
N THR A 786 -13.73 8.99 28.43
CA THR A 786 -12.99 10.24 28.22
C THR A 786 -13.74 11.13 27.26
N LEU A 787 -13.97 12.38 27.68
CA LEU A 787 -14.58 13.42 26.85
C LEU A 787 -13.50 14.28 26.19
N TYR A 788 -13.75 14.69 24.95
CA TYR A 788 -12.94 15.62 24.18
C TYR A 788 -13.85 16.71 23.60
N ARG A 789 -13.62 17.97 23.97
CA ARG A 789 -14.42 19.13 23.53
C ARG A 789 -13.56 20.09 22.69
N PRO A 790 -13.38 19.83 21.38
CA PRO A 790 -12.69 20.74 20.48
C PRO A 790 -13.50 22.03 20.24
N HIS A 791 -12.83 23.18 20.29
CA HIS A 791 -13.42 24.52 20.17
C HIS A 791 -12.37 25.55 19.72
N LYS A 792 -12.78 26.78 19.36
CA LYS A 792 -11.86 27.92 19.22
C LYS A 792 -11.61 28.54 20.59
N ALA A 793 -10.40 29.04 20.82
CA ALA A 793 -9.95 29.55 22.13
C ALA A 793 -10.80 30.69 22.75
N ASN A 794 -11.66 31.34 21.96
CA ASN A 794 -12.58 32.40 22.39
C ASN A 794 -14.03 31.92 22.58
N ASP A 795 -14.33 30.66 22.29
CA ASP A 795 -15.69 30.12 22.36
C ASP A 795 -16.15 29.88 23.80
N LYS A 796 -17.44 30.11 24.05
CA LYS A 796 -18.10 29.67 25.29
C LYS A 796 -18.54 28.21 25.15
N ILE A 797 -17.68 27.28 25.53
CA ILE A 797 -18.05 25.87 25.65
C ILE A 797 -18.75 25.57 26.98
N GLU A 798 -19.86 24.84 26.87
CA GLU A 798 -20.42 24.10 27.99
C GLU A 798 -19.54 22.87 28.29
N ARG A 799 -19.19 22.70 29.57
CA ARG A 799 -18.28 21.65 30.05
C ARG A 799 -19.00 20.56 30.86
N HIS A 800 -20.15 20.88 31.45
CA HIS A 800 -20.87 20.02 32.37
C HIS A 800 -21.12 18.62 31.78
N ALA A 801 -20.66 17.60 32.50
CA ALA A 801 -20.97 16.21 32.24
C ALA A 801 -20.98 15.42 33.56
N VAL A 802 -21.87 14.43 33.64
CA VAL A 802 -22.02 13.52 34.77
C VAL A 802 -21.97 12.09 34.24
N LEU A 803 -21.25 11.21 34.93
CA LEU A 803 -21.18 9.79 34.64
C LEU A 803 -21.70 9.02 35.86
N ASP A 804 -22.99 8.68 35.84
CA ASP A 804 -23.64 7.95 36.92
C ASP A 804 -23.34 6.44 36.77
N PRO A 805 -22.65 5.78 37.71
CA PRO A 805 -22.46 4.33 37.68
C PRO A 805 -23.78 3.62 38.04
N ILE A 806 -24.14 2.61 37.24
CA ILE A 806 -25.35 1.79 37.42
C ILE A 806 -25.01 0.29 37.33
N PRO A 807 -25.88 -0.63 37.79
CA PRO A 807 -25.64 -2.05 37.63
C PRO A 807 -25.38 -2.44 36.16
N GLY A 808 -24.18 -2.96 35.87
CA GLY A 808 -23.74 -3.37 34.54
C GLY A 808 -23.18 -2.26 33.63
N GLY A 809 -23.04 -1.01 34.07
CA GLY A 809 -22.54 0.07 33.21
C GLY A 809 -22.63 1.47 33.78
N TYR A 810 -22.71 2.44 32.88
CA TYR A 810 -22.83 3.86 33.23
C TYR A 810 -23.94 4.55 32.44
N VAL A 811 -24.46 5.63 33.01
CA VAL A 811 -25.24 6.64 32.30
C VAL A 811 -24.37 7.89 32.18
N LEU A 812 -23.93 8.20 30.96
CA LEU A 812 -23.29 9.47 30.66
C LEU A 812 -24.36 10.50 30.29
N LYS A 813 -24.35 11.65 30.96
CA LYS A 813 -25.10 12.85 30.60
C LYS A 813 -24.09 13.96 30.32
N ALA A 814 -24.00 14.46 29.09
CA ALA A 814 -23.07 15.52 28.71
C ALA A 814 -23.82 16.67 28.04
N ALA A 815 -23.67 17.88 28.56
CA ALA A 815 -24.35 19.06 28.04
C ALA A 815 -23.66 19.59 26.75
N LEU A 816 -24.45 20.21 25.89
CA LEU A 816 -24.09 20.74 24.57
C LEU A 816 -24.66 22.18 24.44
N PRO A 817 -24.17 23.02 23.51
CA PRO A 817 -24.69 24.38 23.33
C PRO A 817 -26.19 24.46 22.99
N ASP A 818 -26.73 23.40 22.40
CA ASP A 818 -28.07 23.27 21.83
C ASP A 818 -28.89 22.09 22.43
N GLY A 819 -28.37 21.41 23.45
CA GLY A 819 -29.04 20.26 24.06
C GLY A 819 -28.16 19.45 25.02
N SER A 820 -28.32 18.13 25.03
CA SER A 820 -27.48 17.21 25.79
C SER A 820 -27.43 15.82 25.15
N LEU A 821 -26.28 15.16 25.26
CA LEU A 821 -26.15 13.73 25.00
C LEU A 821 -26.55 12.96 26.27
N THR A 822 -27.38 11.94 26.12
CA THR A 822 -27.54 10.86 27.11
C THR A 822 -27.08 9.53 26.50
N ALA A 823 -26.15 8.83 27.13
CA ALA A 823 -25.65 7.53 26.65
C ALA A 823 -25.67 6.47 27.75
N LEU A 824 -26.20 5.28 27.42
CA LEU A 824 -26.05 4.05 28.21
C LEU A 824 -24.80 3.31 27.74
N LEU A 825 -23.86 3.07 28.66
CA LEU A 825 -22.53 2.51 28.39
C LEU A 825 -22.35 1.18 29.16
N PRO A 826 -22.62 0.02 28.55
CA PRO A 826 -22.56 -1.29 29.21
C PRO A 826 -21.13 -1.86 29.29
N ILE A 827 -20.70 -2.38 30.45
CA ILE A 827 -19.32 -2.90 30.66
C ILE A 827 -19.02 -4.18 29.86
N ASP A 828 -20.04 -4.96 29.52
CA ASP A 828 -19.93 -6.18 28.73
C ASP A 828 -21.07 -6.31 27.72
N ASP A 829 -21.01 -7.33 26.85
CA ASP A 829 -21.98 -7.52 25.76
C ASP A 829 -23.28 -8.24 26.20
N GLY A 830 -23.42 -8.60 27.49
CA GLY A 830 -24.63 -9.18 28.08
C GLY A 830 -25.37 -8.27 29.06
N ALA A 831 -24.71 -7.23 29.59
CA ALA A 831 -25.23 -6.31 30.60
C ALA A 831 -26.52 -5.56 30.16
N LEU A 832 -27.54 -5.60 31.01
CA LEU A 832 -28.86 -4.98 30.80
C LEU A 832 -28.95 -3.64 31.56
N LEU A 833 -29.00 -2.53 30.83
CA LEU A 833 -29.05 -1.18 31.39
C LEU A 833 -30.45 -0.57 31.20
N ARG A 834 -30.94 0.13 32.22
CA ARG A 834 -32.24 0.83 32.23
C ARG A 834 -32.14 2.17 32.97
N ALA A 835 -32.20 3.29 32.24
CA ALA A 835 -32.20 4.65 32.80
C ALA A 835 -32.73 5.66 31.75
N GLU A 836 -33.18 6.84 32.17
CA GLU A 836 -33.56 7.98 31.29
C GLU A 836 -34.64 7.67 30.22
N GLY A 837 -35.49 6.68 30.48
CA GLY A 837 -36.48 6.13 29.54
C GLY A 837 -35.87 5.20 28.47
N MET A 838 -34.56 4.97 28.51
CA MET A 838 -33.86 4.03 27.65
C MET A 838 -33.73 2.65 28.29
N THR A 839 -33.59 1.63 27.43
CA THR A 839 -33.22 0.27 27.80
C THR A 839 -32.36 -0.31 26.68
N THR A 840 -31.27 -1.00 27.05
CA THR A 840 -30.35 -1.68 26.13
C THR A 840 -29.75 -2.92 26.79
N GLN A 841 -29.30 -3.88 25.99
CA GLN A 841 -28.53 -5.03 26.45
C GLN A 841 -27.28 -5.17 25.59
N GLY A 842 -26.09 -5.08 26.20
CA GLY A 842 -24.78 -5.20 25.56
C GLY A 842 -24.36 -4.07 24.59
N ALA A 843 -25.32 -3.47 23.90
CA ALA A 843 -25.12 -2.38 22.95
C ALA A 843 -25.14 -1.00 23.65
N ILE A 844 -24.29 -0.09 23.19
CA ILE A 844 -24.38 1.33 23.54
C ILE A 844 -25.69 1.90 22.99
N LYS A 845 -26.39 2.72 23.79
CA LYS A 845 -27.65 3.36 23.38
C LYS A 845 -27.63 4.85 23.71
N LEU A 846 -28.10 5.65 22.77
CA LEU A 846 -27.92 7.10 22.70
C LEU A 846 -29.27 7.80 22.57
N LYS A 847 -29.38 9.01 23.13
CA LYS A 847 -30.55 9.89 23.12
C LYS A 847 -30.10 11.34 23.23
#